data_AF-A0A5J4SUS1-F1
#
_entry.id   AF-A0A5J4SUS1-F1
#
_cell.length_a   1.000
_cell.length_b   1.000
_cell.length_c   1.000
_cell.angle_alpha   90.00
_cell.angle_beta   90.00
_cell.angle_gamma   90.00
#
_symmetry.space_group_name_H-M   'P 1'
#
loop_
_entity.id
_entity.type
_entity.pdbx_description
1 polymer ?
#
loop_
_entity_poly.entity_id
_entity_poly.type
_entity_poly.pdbx_seq_one_letter_code
_entity_poly.pdbx_strand_id
1 'polypeptide(L)'
;MKNKRKHIIEYIGINLCRFILSGLFIFSGFVKAVDPVGSQYKIQNYLEAFGIVSWFPSYFSLVASIALSSLEFVVGVFLFFGIKRKWTVGTILLFLFVMTPLTFYLALTNPISDCGCFGDALVLTNWQTFGKNVALLAFAIIVYKKRKEIVRFVSRKSQGWITIYTPPFIVLFSFYCLRYLPILDFRPYKIGTDIQESMLIPTDAKRNIYESYFILEKDGERKEFTIENYPDSTWTFVDTRNMLKEKGYEPPITDFSITDLQSGESITERILKDENYTFLLIAHSIDDADDANIDLINEIYDYSAENEYGFYCLTSSSQEDIEAWKDKTGAEYAFCLTDKTTLKTMIRSNPGLMLIKDGKILNKWSGESLPNEYLLTDRLENIKTGEVKQGNKSKSISIIILWFVLPLLIISGIDDLFVRRRFGRKLMRTIERLPQNLMNPLIHSKMRKNIVAGNWKMNKTLQEGVSFAKELDEVLSKQKLNCDVVICTPFIHLASVAPVAKGIGLGAQNCADKTEGAYTGEVSAQMVASTGAKYVILGHSERRAYYGETPEILKEKVQLALAAGLTPIFCIGEVLEEREANRQNEVVSAQLSGSLFGLSAEDFSKIVIAYEPVWAIGTGKTATAAQAQEIHAYIRSVIADKYGKSIADSTSILYGGSCKPSNAKELFDNPDVDGGLIGGAALKTADFKGIIDAFSL
;
A
#
# COMPACT_ATOMS: atom_id res chain seq x y z
N MET A 1 -27.93 14.93 1.10
CA MET A 1 -27.01 14.18 0.20
C MET A 1 -25.78 14.96 -0.29
N LYS A 2 -25.89 16.24 -0.69
CA LYS A 2 -24.75 17.06 -1.19
C LYS A 2 -23.56 17.15 -0.21
N ASN A 3 -23.82 17.33 1.09
CA ASN A 3 -22.76 17.37 2.12
C ASN A 3 -22.08 16.02 2.37
N LYS A 4 -22.80 14.90 2.27
CA LYS A 4 -22.24 13.55 2.47
C LYS A 4 -21.31 13.16 1.32
N ARG A 5 -21.68 13.49 0.07
CA ARG A 5 -20.81 13.32 -1.10
C ARG A 5 -19.57 14.22 -1.04
N LYS A 6 -19.72 15.49 -0.63
CA LYS A 6 -18.59 16.41 -0.45
C LYS A 6 -17.58 15.89 0.58
N HIS A 7 -18.05 15.41 1.73
CA HIS A 7 -17.17 14.85 2.77
C HIS A 7 -16.44 13.56 2.31
N ILE A 8 -17.08 12.72 1.48
CA ILE A 8 -16.43 11.52 0.92
C ILE A 8 -15.36 11.92 -0.11
N ILE A 9 -15.66 12.87 -0.99
CA ILE A 9 -14.71 13.38 -1.99
C ILE A 9 -13.49 14.03 -1.30
N GLU A 10 -13.72 14.84 -0.27
CA GLU A 10 -12.64 15.44 0.54
C GLU A 10 -11.77 14.35 1.20
N TYR A 11 -12.39 13.35 1.81
CA TYR A 11 -11.69 12.24 2.46
C TYR A 11 -10.84 11.40 1.48
N ILE A 12 -11.39 11.09 0.30
CA ILE A 12 -10.66 10.41 -0.78
C ILE A 12 -9.50 11.28 -1.26
N GLY A 13 -9.75 12.58 -1.49
CA GLY A 13 -8.74 13.53 -1.92
C GLY A 13 -7.56 13.65 -0.94
N ILE A 14 -7.82 13.71 0.37
CA ILE A 14 -6.79 13.77 1.41
C ILE A 14 -5.92 12.51 1.39
N ASN A 15 -6.53 11.33 1.27
CA ASN A 15 -5.77 10.08 1.24
C ASN A 15 -5.04 9.88 -0.09
N LEU A 16 -5.56 10.39 -1.21
CA LEU A 16 -4.84 10.43 -2.49
C LEU A 16 -3.58 11.31 -2.37
N CYS A 17 -3.72 12.53 -1.85
CA CYS A 17 -2.59 13.43 -1.57
C CYS A 17 -1.56 12.76 -0.65
N ARG A 18 -2.04 12.04 0.39
CA ARG A 18 -1.18 11.25 1.29
C ARG A 18 -0.38 10.21 0.54
N PHE A 19 -1.02 9.41 -0.32
CA PHE A 19 -0.34 8.32 -1.02
C PHE A 19 0.69 8.82 -2.02
N ILE A 20 0.38 9.91 -2.74
CA ILE A 20 1.33 10.58 -3.63
C ILE A 20 2.55 11.05 -2.83
N LEU A 21 2.33 11.80 -1.72
CA LEU A 21 3.43 12.24 -0.86
C LEU A 21 4.23 11.07 -0.29
N SER A 22 3.56 10.04 0.25
CA SER A 22 4.27 8.90 0.83
C SER A 22 5.07 8.14 -0.21
N GLY A 23 4.50 7.91 -1.41
CA GLY A 23 5.18 7.18 -2.47
C GLY A 23 6.43 7.91 -2.94
N LEU A 24 6.35 9.23 -3.13
CA LEU A 24 7.49 10.03 -3.56
C LEU A 24 8.59 10.12 -2.49
N PHE A 25 8.24 10.29 -1.21
CA PHE A 25 9.22 10.30 -0.13
C PHE A 25 9.88 8.93 0.09
N ILE A 26 9.12 7.85 0.01
CA ILE A 26 9.67 6.47 0.07
C ILE A 26 10.63 6.26 -1.10
N PHE A 27 10.22 6.60 -2.32
CA PHE A 27 11.06 6.43 -3.51
C PHE A 27 12.33 7.30 -3.45
N SER A 28 12.19 8.59 -3.12
CA SER A 28 13.28 9.54 -2.94
C SER A 28 14.30 9.06 -1.89
N GLY A 29 13.82 8.73 -0.68
CA GLY A 29 14.70 8.25 0.39
C GLY A 29 15.36 6.91 0.06
N PHE A 30 14.65 6.00 -0.59
CA PHE A 30 15.18 4.70 -1.01
C PHE A 30 16.29 4.84 -2.05
N VAL A 31 16.08 5.62 -3.13
CA VAL A 31 17.12 5.79 -4.16
C VAL A 31 18.38 6.42 -3.58
N LYS A 32 18.25 7.41 -2.68
CA LYS A 32 19.40 7.99 -1.99
C LYS A 32 20.09 7.02 -1.04
N ALA A 33 19.35 6.09 -0.42
CA ALA A 33 19.92 5.04 0.43
C ALA A 33 20.62 3.93 -0.38
N VAL A 34 20.21 3.71 -1.63
CA VAL A 34 20.88 2.78 -2.56
C VAL A 34 22.23 3.34 -3.02
N ASP A 35 22.34 4.66 -3.17
CA ASP A 35 23.61 5.34 -3.49
C ASP A 35 23.89 6.53 -2.54
N PRO A 36 24.32 6.24 -1.31
CA PRO A 36 24.60 7.27 -0.30
C PRO A 36 25.80 8.13 -0.67
N VAL A 37 26.76 7.60 -1.44
CA VAL A 37 27.93 8.32 -1.92
C VAL A 37 27.54 9.34 -3.00
N GLY A 38 26.67 8.98 -3.94
CA GLY A 38 26.11 9.93 -4.90
C GLY A 38 25.40 11.10 -4.22
N SER A 39 24.62 10.80 -3.18
CA SER A 39 23.92 11.82 -2.37
C SER A 39 24.90 12.67 -1.54
N GLN A 40 26.00 12.09 -1.05
CA GLN A 40 27.08 12.84 -0.40
C GLN A 40 27.69 13.88 -1.33
N TYR A 41 27.99 13.51 -2.59
CA TYR A 41 28.57 14.46 -3.56
C TYR A 41 27.61 15.60 -3.87
N LYS A 42 26.30 15.32 -4.00
CA LYS A 42 25.32 16.40 -4.16
C LYS A 42 25.36 17.36 -2.96
N ILE A 43 25.41 16.85 -1.73
CA ILE A 43 25.52 17.69 -0.53
C ILE A 43 26.82 18.50 -0.53
N GLN A 44 27.95 17.91 -0.92
CA GLN A 44 29.23 18.64 -1.05
C GLN A 44 29.11 19.77 -2.07
N ASN A 45 28.55 19.52 -3.24
CA ASN A 45 28.33 20.56 -4.26
C ASN A 45 27.46 21.71 -3.74
N TYR A 46 26.46 21.43 -2.89
CA TYR A 46 25.69 22.49 -2.23
C TYR A 46 26.55 23.30 -1.25
N LEU A 47 27.32 22.62 -0.39
CA LEU A 47 28.18 23.30 0.57
C LEU A 47 29.23 24.16 -0.14
N GLU A 48 29.76 23.69 -1.27
CA GLU A 48 30.69 24.42 -2.14
C GLU A 48 30.02 25.63 -2.79
N ALA A 49 28.86 25.43 -3.42
CA ALA A 49 28.10 26.51 -4.05
C ALA A 49 27.69 27.62 -3.08
N PHE A 50 27.47 27.27 -1.80
CA PHE A 50 27.18 28.24 -0.74
C PHE A 50 28.42 28.76 0.00
N GLY A 51 29.62 28.26 -0.33
CA GLY A 51 30.88 28.70 0.29
C GLY A 51 31.05 28.32 1.76
N ILE A 52 30.36 27.28 2.23
CA ILE A 52 30.29 26.88 3.65
C ILE A 52 30.92 25.51 3.94
N VAL A 53 31.63 24.91 2.99
CA VAL A 53 32.28 23.58 3.14
C VAL A 53 33.18 23.54 4.38
N SER A 54 33.99 24.59 4.58
CA SER A 54 34.96 24.68 5.67
C SER A 54 34.32 24.74 7.06
N TRP A 55 33.00 24.97 7.16
CA TRP A 55 32.28 24.98 8.43
C TRP A 55 32.01 23.58 8.96
N PHE A 56 32.14 22.55 8.11
CA PHE A 56 31.78 21.18 8.44
C PHE A 56 32.97 20.23 8.33
N PRO A 57 33.06 19.19 9.19
CA PRO A 57 34.04 18.13 9.04
C PRO A 57 33.88 17.35 7.73
N SER A 58 34.96 16.72 7.24
CA SER A 58 34.97 15.95 5.99
C SER A 58 33.94 14.80 5.93
N TYR A 59 33.67 14.15 7.06
CA TYR A 59 32.68 13.06 7.16
C TYR A 59 31.23 13.56 7.21
N PHE A 60 30.99 14.86 7.38
CA PHE A 60 29.64 15.43 7.56
C PHE A 60 28.72 15.10 6.38
N SER A 61 29.19 15.28 5.15
CA SER A 61 28.34 15.10 3.96
C SER A 61 27.85 13.66 3.80
N LEU A 62 28.66 12.66 4.19
CA LEU A 62 28.25 11.26 4.18
C LEU A 62 27.20 10.99 5.26
N VAL A 63 27.44 11.47 6.49
CA VAL A 63 26.48 11.33 7.59
C VAL A 63 25.16 12.03 7.26
N ALA A 64 25.22 13.24 6.69
CA ALA A 64 24.06 14.01 6.25
C ALA A 64 23.30 13.29 5.13
N SER A 65 24.01 12.67 4.19
CA SER A 65 23.42 11.86 3.11
C SER A 65 22.60 10.68 3.66
N ILE A 66 23.18 9.89 4.58
CA ILE A 66 22.51 8.76 5.22
C ILE A 66 21.34 9.25 6.08
N ALA A 67 21.53 10.34 6.85
CA ALA A 67 20.50 10.90 7.70
C ALA A 67 19.30 11.44 6.89
N LEU A 68 19.55 12.16 5.80
CA LEU A 68 18.53 12.73 4.94
C LEU A 68 17.72 11.64 4.22
N SER A 69 18.41 10.67 3.59
CA SER A 69 17.76 9.53 2.93
C SER A 69 16.91 8.71 3.91
N SER A 70 17.45 8.44 5.10
CA SER A 70 16.73 7.76 6.17
C SER A 70 15.52 8.54 6.64
N LEU A 71 15.65 9.86 6.84
CA LEU A 71 14.55 10.72 7.25
C LEU A 71 13.41 10.70 6.22
N GLU A 72 13.74 10.92 4.93
CA GLU A 72 12.77 10.91 3.83
C GLU A 72 12.02 9.57 3.75
N PHE A 73 12.76 8.47 3.79
CA PHE A 73 12.20 7.13 3.72
C PHE A 73 11.29 6.84 4.93
N VAL A 74 11.76 7.13 6.16
CA VAL A 74 11.02 6.89 7.40
C VAL A 74 9.73 7.71 7.45
N VAL A 75 9.78 9.00 7.11
CA VAL A 75 8.55 9.83 7.10
C VAL A 75 7.59 9.39 6.01
N GLY A 76 8.10 8.95 4.85
CA GLY A 76 7.30 8.37 3.77
C GLY A 76 6.55 7.12 4.22
N VAL A 77 7.25 6.15 4.83
CA VAL A 77 6.65 4.91 5.38
C VAL A 77 5.65 5.24 6.49
N PHE A 78 5.97 6.17 7.39
CA PHE A 78 5.06 6.54 8.48
C PHE A 78 3.79 7.19 7.94
N LEU A 79 3.91 8.00 6.88
CA LEU A 79 2.77 8.63 6.22
C LEU A 79 1.93 7.57 5.49
N PHE A 80 2.58 6.59 4.85
CA PHE A 80 1.91 5.45 4.21
C PHE A 80 1.07 4.64 5.20
N PHE A 81 1.58 4.34 6.40
CA PHE A 81 0.79 3.62 7.42
C PHE A 81 -0.15 4.51 8.24
N GLY A 82 -0.06 5.83 8.08
CA GLY A 82 -0.84 6.81 8.83
C GLY A 82 -0.48 6.88 10.32
N ILE A 83 0.77 6.56 10.68
CA ILE A 83 1.29 6.56 12.06
C ILE A 83 1.98 7.89 12.38
N LYS A 84 2.11 8.21 13.68
CA LYS A 84 2.75 9.45 14.18
C LYS A 84 2.36 10.76 13.43
N ARG A 85 1.14 10.82 12.90
CA ARG A 85 0.63 11.82 11.92
C ARG A 85 1.01 13.28 12.16
N LYS A 86 0.99 13.75 13.43
CA LYS A 86 1.36 15.14 13.77
C LYS A 86 2.83 15.40 13.45
N TRP A 87 3.71 14.49 13.88
CA TRP A 87 5.14 14.57 13.62
C TRP A 87 5.42 14.33 12.15
N THR A 88 4.95 13.22 11.58
CA THR A 88 5.24 12.86 10.19
C THR A 88 4.84 13.94 9.19
N VAL A 89 3.60 14.44 9.25
CA VAL A 89 3.13 15.46 8.30
C VAL A 89 3.77 16.82 8.62
N GLY A 90 4.05 17.11 9.89
CA GLY A 90 4.78 18.32 10.30
C GLY A 90 6.22 18.34 9.74
N THR A 91 6.95 17.23 9.84
CA THR A 91 8.30 17.09 9.28
C THR A 91 8.30 17.19 7.76
N ILE A 92 7.36 16.52 7.08
CA ILE A 92 7.22 16.65 5.61
C ILE A 92 6.91 18.08 5.20
N LEU A 93 6.00 18.75 5.91
CA LEU A 93 5.66 20.15 5.63
C LEU A 93 6.86 21.06 5.86
N LEU A 94 7.59 20.90 6.96
CA LEU A 94 8.80 21.67 7.25
C LEU A 94 9.88 21.44 6.19
N PHE A 95 10.11 20.18 5.82
CA PHE A 95 11.07 19.82 4.78
C PHE A 95 10.72 20.50 3.45
N LEU A 96 9.46 20.40 3.00
CA LEU A 96 9.03 21.05 1.76
C LEU A 96 9.02 22.58 1.86
N PHE A 97 8.74 23.14 3.05
CA PHE A 97 8.80 24.58 3.29
C PHE A 97 10.23 25.13 3.17
N VAL A 98 11.25 24.35 3.55
CA VAL A 98 12.66 24.71 3.37
C VAL A 98 13.14 24.42 1.94
N MET A 99 12.77 23.26 1.39
CA MET A 99 13.24 22.84 0.07
C MET A 99 12.61 23.63 -1.07
N THR A 100 11.37 24.13 -0.94
CA THR A 100 10.70 24.86 -2.03
C THR A 100 11.41 26.18 -2.37
N PRO A 101 11.71 27.08 -1.40
CA PRO A 101 12.52 28.28 -1.64
C PRO A 101 13.93 27.95 -2.15
N LEU A 102 14.57 26.91 -1.60
CA LEU A 102 15.88 26.47 -2.08
C LEU A 102 15.82 26.06 -3.56
N THR A 103 14.84 25.26 -3.95
CA THR A 103 14.67 24.86 -5.36
C THR A 103 14.27 26.00 -6.28
N PHE A 104 13.59 27.03 -5.75
CA PHE A 104 13.32 28.25 -6.49
C PHE A 104 14.62 29.03 -6.76
N TYR A 105 15.48 29.17 -5.74
CA TYR A 105 16.80 29.77 -5.91
C TYR A 105 17.61 29.03 -6.97
N LEU A 106 17.67 27.70 -6.91
CA LEU A 106 18.37 26.88 -7.92
C LEU A 106 17.80 27.07 -9.34
N ALA A 107 16.48 27.21 -9.47
CA ALA A 107 15.84 27.43 -10.77
C ALA A 107 16.20 28.80 -11.38
N LEU A 108 16.52 29.79 -10.55
CA LEU A 108 16.94 31.13 -10.99
C LEU A 108 18.44 31.23 -11.25
N THR A 109 19.27 30.68 -10.36
CA THR A 109 20.73 30.91 -10.39
C THR A 109 21.51 29.76 -11.03
N ASN A 110 20.90 28.59 -11.21
CA ASN A 110 21.52 27.37 -11.74
C ASN A 110 22.97 27.11 -11.25
N PRO A 111 23.22 27.15 -9.93
CA PRO A 111 24.57 26.96 -9.40
C PRO A 111 25.02 25.49 -9.48
N ILE A 112 24.05 24.57 -9.61
CA ILE A 112 24.25 23.12 -9.70
C ILE A 112 23.30 22.59 -10.79
N SER A 113 23.72 21.54 -11.50
CA SER A 113 23.01 20.96 -12.65
C SER A 113 21.65 20.34 -12.30
N ASP A 114 21.51 19.77 -11.10
CA ASP A 114 20.26 19.19 -10.62
C ASP A 114 20.18 19.20 -9.08
N CYS A 115 18.95 19.08 -8.57
CA CYS A 115 18.72 19.12 -7.13
C CYS A 115 19.12 17.82 -6.40
N GLY A 116 19.33 16.70 -7.11
CA GLY A 116 19.62 15.39 -6.51
C GLY A 116 18.43 14.74 -5.80
N CYS A 117 17.19 15.21 -6.02
CA CYS A 117 16.00 14.73 -5.31
C CYS A 117 15.78 13.22 -5.43
N PHE A 118 16.03 12.63 -6.61
CA PHE A 118 15.85 11.20 -6.87
C PHE A 118 17.15 10.50 -7.25
N GLY A 119 18.30 11.07 -6.87
CA GLY A 119 19.61 10.59 -7.32
C GLY A 119 19.68 10.38 -8.84
N ASP A 120 20.43 9.37 -9.27
CA ASP A 120 20.61 9.04 -10.69
C ASP A 120 19.41 8.29 -11.30
N ALA A 121 18.41 7.91 -10.50
CA ALA A 121 17.22 7.22 -11.01
C ALA A 121 16.32 8.12 -11.85
N LEU A 122 16.26 9.42 -11.52
CA LEU A 122 15.50 10.42 -12.27
C LEU A 122 16.12 11.81 -12.08
N VAL A 123 16.87 12.24 -13.10
CA VAL A 123 17.43 13.59 -13.15
C VAL A 123 16.35 14.55 -13.64
N LEU A 124 16.03 15.55 -12.82
CA LEU A 124 15.05 16.59 -13.13
C LEU A 124 15.76 17.93 -13.31
N THR A 125 15.29 18.72 -14.26
CA THR A 125 15.73 20.12 -14.37
C THR A 125 15.37 20.92 -13.11
N ASN A 126 16.07 22.02 -12.86
CA ASN A 126 15.82 22.87 -11.69
C ASN A 126 14.37 23.41 -11.67
N TRP A 127 13.82 23.79 -12.83
CA TRP A 127 12.43 24.21 -12.97
C TRP A 127 11.40 23.09 -12.73
N GLN A 128 11.65 21.89 -13.23
CA GLN A 128 10.79 20.72 -12.95
C GLN A 128 10.81 20.38 -11.46
N THR A 129 11.98 20.47 -10.81
CA THR A 129 12.13 20.21 -9.38
C THR A 129 11.35 21.25 -8.56
N PHE A 130 11.45 22.53 -8.90
CA PHE A 130 10.68 23.58 -8.25
C PHE A 130 9.17 23.35 -8.41
N GLY A 131 8.69 23.11 -9.63
CA GLY A 131 7.26 22.85 -9.89
C GLY A 131 6.72 21.64 -9.11
N LYS A 132 7.51 20.56 -9.05
CA LYS A 132 7.22 19.39 -8.21
C LYS A 132 7.10 19.80 -6.74
N ASN A 133 8.07 20.52 -6.19
CA ASN A 133 8.06 20.92 -4.78
C ASN A 133 6.87 21.83 -4.44
N VAL A 134 6.46 22.73 -5.33
CA VAL A 134 5.24 23.55 -5.17
C VAL A 134 3.99 22.66 -5.08
N ALA A 135 3.85 21.69 -5.98
CA ALA A 135 2.72 20.75 -5.95
C ALA A 135 2.72 19.89 -4.68
N LEU A 136 3.88 19.38 -4.27
CA LEU A 136 4.02 18.60 -3.04
C LEU A 136 3.75 19.44 -1.79
N LEU A 137 4.18 20.71 -1.77
CA LEU A 137 3.90 21.63 -0.67
C LEU A 137 2.40 21.85 -0.53
N ALA A 138 1.67 22.03 -1.64
CA ALA A 138 0.20 22.13 -1.62
C ALA A 138 -0.45 20.87 -1.03
N PHE A 139 -0.02 19.67 -1.47
CA PHE A 139 -0.50 18.41 -0.90
C PHE A 139 -0.17 18.29 0.59
N ALA A 140 1.04 18.69 1.00
CA ALA A 140 1.47 18.63 2.40
C ALA A 140 0.63 19.56 3.28
N ILE A 141 0.28 20.75 2.79
CA ILE A 141 -0.63 21.68 3.49
C ILE A 141 -2.02 21.08 3.66
N ILE A 142 -2.59 20.47 2.60
CA ILE A 142 -3.91 19.81 2.65
C ILE A 142 -3.90 18.69 3.69
N VAL A 143 -2.91 17.80 3.61
CA VAL A 143 -2.75 16.66 4.51
C VAL A 143 -2.46 17.13 5.94
N TYR A 144 -1.73 18.23 6.15
CA TYR A 144 -1.45 18.80 7.48
C TYR A 144 -2.72 19.35 8.14
N LYS A 145 -3.50 20.15 7.41
CA LYS A 145 -4.76 20.72 7.90
C LYS A 145 -5.75 19.62 8.28
N LYS A 146 -5.85 18.57 7.46
CA LYS A 146 -6.79 17.46 7.64
C LYS A 146 -6.16 16.17 8.19
N ARG A 147 -5.02 16.26 8.87
CA ARG A 147 -4.23 15.10 9.38
C ARG A 147 -5.00 14.13 10.29
N LYS A 148 -6.09 14.59 10.91
CA LYS A 148 -6.97 13.74 11.73
C LYS A 148 -7.77 12.73 10.88
N GLU A 149 -8.03 13.06 9.62
CA GLU A 149 -8.83 12.28 8.66
C GLU A 149 -8.01 11.22 7.90
N ILE A 150 -6.67 11.22 8.04
CA ILE A 150 -5.79 10.21 7.44
C ILE A 150 -6.17 8.80 7.92
N VAL A 151 -6.26 7.82 7.01
CA VAL A 151 -6.50 6.42 7.40
C VAL A 151 -5.27 5.82 8.07
N ARG A 152 -5.49 5.07 9.16
CA ARG A 152 -4.45 4.26 9.79
C ARG A 152 -4.54 2.82 9.32
N PHE A 153 -3.42 2.28 8.86
CA PHE A 153 -3.31 0.86 8.52
C PHE A 153 -2.89 0.01 9.71
N VAL A 154 -2.27 0.61 10.74
CA VAL A 154 -1.95 -0.09 12.00
C VAL A 154 -2.48 0.63 13.25
N SER A 155 -2.77 -0.14 14.29
CA SER A 155 -3.23 0.33 15.58
C SER A 155 -2.17 1.17 16.30
N ARG A 156 -2.56 1.83 17.39
CA ARG A 156 -1.61 2.60 18.21
C ARG A 156 -0.57 1.74 18.92
N LYS A 157 -0.85 0.46 19.16
CA LYS A 157 0.08 -0.45 19.84
C LYS A 157 1.12 -1.00 18.86
N SER A 158 0.70 -1.39 17.66
CA SER A 158 1.61 -1.99 16.68
C SER A 158 2.42 -0.98 15.88
N GLN A 159 2.03 0.31 15.88
CA GLN A 159 2.86 1.35 15.25
C GLN A 159 4.27 1.42 15.84
N GLY A 160 4.48 0.96 17.09
CA GLY A 160 5.79 0.92 17.73
C GLY A 160 6.78 0.02 16.97
N TRP A 161 6.32 -1.16 16.52
CA TRP A 161 7.14 -2.08 15.73
C TRP A 161 7.62 -1.44 14.42
N ILE A 162 6.70 -0.79 13.67
CA ILE A 162 7.07 -0.07 12.44
C ILE A 162 8.04 1.09 12.74
N THR A 163 7.83 1.80 13.86
CA THR A 163 8.69 2.92 14.27
C THR A 163 10.09 2.46 14.65
N ILE A 164 10.22 1.30 15.29
CA ILE A 164 11.51 0.74 15.72
C ILE A 164 12.24 0.10 14.53
N TYR A 165 11.51 -0.55 13.63
CA TYR A 165 12.10 -1.33 12.55
C TYR A 165 12.55 -0.50 11.34
N THR A 166 11.76 0.50 10.94
CA THR A 166 12.02 1.26 9.69
C THR A 166 13.35 2.02 9.70
N PRO A 167 13.70 2.79 10.77
CA PRO A 167 14.97 3.53 10.80
C PRO A 167 16.24 2.66 10.75
N PRO A 168 16.44 1.62 11.60
CA PRO A 168 17.63 0.79 11.51
C PRO A 168 17.68 0.00 10.21
N PHE A 169 16.53 -0.41 9.66
CA PHE A 169 16.51 -1.07 8.35
C PHE A 169 17.16 -0.18 7.27
N ILE A 170 16.69 1.06 7.11
CA ILE A 170 17.18 1.92 6.03
C ILE A 170 18.64 2.37 6.26
N VAL A 171 19.04 2.56 7.52
CA VAL A 171 20.43 2.88 7.87
C VAL A 171 21.37 1.70 7.57
N LEU A 172 21.03 0.48 8.03
CA LEU A 172 21.81 -0.72 7.75
C LEU A 172 21.84 -1.03 6.25
N PHE A 173 20.75 -0.76 5.54
CA PHE A 173 20.69 -0.87 4.09
C PHE A 173 21.65 0.09 3.39
N SER A 174 21.73 1.35 3.84
CA SER A 174 22.71 2.32 3.32
C SER A 174 24.15 1.87 3.60
N PHE A 175 24.44 1.36 4.80
CA PHE A 175 25.77 0.80 5.12
C PHE A 175 26.10 -0.42 4.28
N TYR A 176 25.13 -1.29 4.01
CA TYR A 176 25.30 -2.41 3.10
C TYR A 176 25.68 -1.92 1.69
N CYS A 177 25.00 -0.89 1.18
CA CYS A 177 25.31 -0.30 -0.14
C CYS A 177 26.59 0.56 -0.16
N LEU A 178 27.16 0.91 1.00
CA LEU A 178 28.49 1.51 1.10
C LEU A 178 29.59 0.46 1.04
N ARG A 179 29.40 -0.66 1.77
CA ARG A 179 30.38 -1.75 1.82
C ARG A 179 30.38 -2.62 0.56
N TYR A 180 29.19 -2.85 0.02
CA TYR A 180 28.96 -3.61 -1.21
C TYR A 180 28.45 -2.70 -2.32
N LEU A 181 28.35 -3.22 -3.54
CA LEU A 181 27.76 -2.46 -4.63
C LEU A 181 26.25 -2.23 -4.42
N PRO A 182 25.72 -1.11 -4.94
CA PRO A 182 24.29 -0.84 -4.92
C PRO A 182 23.48 -2.02 -5.45
N ILE A 183 22.47 -2.45 -4.69
CA ILE A 183 21.57 -3.56 -5.08
C ILE A 183 20.81 -3.25 -6.39
N LEU A 184 20.55 -1.97 -6.64
CA LEU A 184 20.00 -1.43 -7.87
C LEU A 184 20.92 -0.32 -8.38
N ASP A 185 21.57 -0.54 -9.51
CA ASP A 185 22.46 0.45 -10.11
C ASP A 185 21.68 1.31 -11.12
N PHE A 186 21.48 2.59 -10.78
CA PHE A 186 20.81 3.58 -11.64
C PHE A 186 21.80 4.38 -12.50
N ARG A 187 23.11 4.19 -12.30
CA ARG A 187 24.14 4.96 -12.99
C ARG A 187 24.30 4.50 -14.45
N PRO A 188 24.92 5.33 -15.30
CA PRO A 188 25.19 4.98 -16.70
C PRO A 188 25.98 3.67 -16.85
N TYR A 189 26.99 3.45 -15.99
CA TYR A 189 27.88 2.27 -16.00
C TYR A 189 27.33 1.03 -15.27
N LYS A 190 26.01 0.80 -15.32
CA LYS A 190 25.41 -0.43 -14.78
C LYS A 190 25.81 -1.65 -15.62
N ILE A 191 25.75 -2.83 -15.01
CA ILE A 191 26.04 -4.09 -15.71
C ILE A 191 25.10 -4.27 -16.92
N GLY A 192 25.66 -4.67 -18.05
CA GLY A 192 24.98 -4.86 -19.32
C GLY A 192 24.98 -3.64 -20.24
N THR A 193 25.43 -2.47 -19.76
CA THR A 193 25.60 -1.27 -20.59
C THR A 193 26.79 -1.42 -21.54
N ASP A 194 26.59 -1.03 -22.79
CA ASP A 194 27.67 -0.77 -23.74
C ASP A 194 28.12 0.69 -23.60
N ILE A 195 29.41 0.89 -23.29
CA ILE A 195 29.99 2.20 -23.04
C ILE A 195 30.03 3.01 -24.34
N GLN A 196 30.36 2.39 -25.48
CA GLN A 196 30.44 3.08 -26.77
C GLN A 196 29.06 3.57 -27.20
N GLU A 197 28.06 2.69 -27.17
CA GLU A 197 26.67 3.04 -27.52
C GLU A 197 26.15 4.18 -26.64
N SER A 198 26.50 4.15 -25.35
CA SER A 198 26.06 5.16 -24.37
C SER A 198 26.78 6.51 -24.48
N MET A 199 27.82 6.63 -25.30
CA MET A 199 28.48 7.89 -25.65
C MET A 199 27.89 8.52 -26.93
N LEU A 200 27.14 7.77 -27.73
CA LEU A 200 26.59 8.26 -28.99
C LEU A 200 25.40 9.21 -28.76
N ILE A 201 25.39 10.31 -29.51
CA ILE A 201 24.24 11.22 -29.59
C ILE A 201 23.35 10.74 -30.75
N PRO A 202 22.08 10.36 -30.50
CA PRO A 202 21.16 9.95 -31.57
C PRO A 202 20.97 11.06 -32.62
N THR A 203 20.81 10.68 -33.88
CA THR A 203 20.72 11.64 -35.01
C THR A 203 19.51 12.59 -34.90
N ASP A 204 18.44 12.17 -34.23
CA ASP A 204 17.21 12.95 -34.01
C ASP A 204 17.20 13.75 -32.70
N ALA A 205 18.32 13.76 -31.96
CA ALA A 205 18.38 14.38 -30.64
C ALA A 205 18.49 15.91 -30.73
N LYS A 206 17.69 16.62 -29.91
CA LYS A 206 17.74 18.09 -29.81
C LYS A 206 19.14 18.55 -29.42
N ARG A 207 19.70 19.53 -30.14
CA ARG A 207 20.99 20.14 -29.81
C ARG A 207 20.82 21.31 -28.83
N ASN A 208 21.90 21.67 -28.14
CA ASN A 208 21.94 22.89 -27.33
C ASN A 208 21.64 24.11 -28.21
N ILE A 209 20.63 24.89 -27.85
CA ILE A 209 20.32 26.17 -28.50
C ILE A 209 20.88 27.27 -27.59
N TYR A 210 21.91 27.96 -28.06
CA TYR A 210 22.48 29.12 -27.37
C TYR A 210 21.84 30.40 -27.91
N GLU A 211 21.46 31.30 -27.01
CA GLU A 211 21.02 32.65 -27.33
C GLU A 211 22.11 33.63 -26.90
N SER A 212 22.64 34.37 -27.87
CA SER A 212 23.68 35.38 -27.65
C SER A 212 23.05 36.71 -27.27
N TYR A 213 23.37 37.20 -26.08
CA TYR A 213 23.06 38.55 -25.62
C TYR A 213 24.28 39.44 -25.83
N PHE A 214 24.12 40.51 -26.58
CA PHE A 214 25.13 41.53 -26.81
C PHE A 214 24.90 42.69 -25.84
N ILE A 215 25.89 42.97 -25.01
CA ILE A 215 25.90 44.11 -24.10
C ILE A 215 26.43 45.29 -24.90
N LEU A 216 25.57 46.29 -25.09
CA LEU A 216 25.84 47.47 -25.90
C LEU A 216 25.67 48.72 -25.02
N GLU A 217 26.54 49.72 -25.22
CA GLU A 217 26.56 50.95 -24.44
C GLU A 217 26.25 52.18 -25.32
N LYS A 218 25.38 53.05 -24.81
CA LYS A 218 25.04 54.34 -25.42
C LYS A 218 24.77 55.37 -24.33
N ASP A 219 25.41 56.53 -24.44
CA ASP A 219 25.28 57.65 -23.47
C ASP A 219 25.56 57.26 -22.00
N GLY A 220 26.46 56.29 -21.78
CA GLY A 220 26.82 55.78 -20.45
C GLY A 220 25.83 54.75 -19.87
N GLU A 221 24.75 54.42 -20.57
CA GLU A 221 23.84 53.33 -20.22
C GLU A 221 24.19 52.04 -20.98
N ARG A 222 24.35 50.93 -20.24
CA ARG A 222 24.54 49.58 -20.81
C ARG A 222 23.21 48.84 -20.90
N LYS A 223 22.88 48.29 -22.07
CA LYS A 223 21.68 47.47 -22.29
C LYS A 223 22.03 46.18 -23.04
N GLU A 224 21.26 45.13 -22.76
CA GLU A 224 21.42 43.81 -23.37
C GLU A 224 20.46 43.65 -24.55
N PHE A 225 20.97 43.14 -25.67
CA PHE A 225 20.20 42.92 -26.90
C PHE A 225 20.42 41.52 -27.45
N THR A 226 19.39 40.89 -28.01
CA THR A 226 19.51 39.61 -28.72
C THR A 226 19.75 39.86 -30.22
N ILE A 227 20.10 38.82 -30.99
CA ILE A 227 20.20 38.91 -32.46
C ILE A 227 18.92 39.48 -33.09
N GLU A 228 17.75 39.08 -32.56
CA GLU A 228 16.44 39.49 -33.07
C GLU A 228 16.10 40.96 -32.78
N ASN A 229 16.69 41.53 -31.72
CA ASN A 229 16.44 42.90 -31.29
C ASN A 229 17.72 43.73 -31.26
N TYR A 230 18.67 43.44 -32.16
CA TYR A 230 19.95 44.13 -32.21
C TYR A 230 19.72 45.59 -32.65
N PRO A 231 20.25 46.59 -31.91
CA PRO A 231 19.96 48.00 -32.18
C PRO A 231 20.76 48.53 -33.37
N ASP A 232 20.46 49.77 -33.76
CA ASP A 232 21.19 50.46 -34.84
C ASP A 232 22.66 50.77 -34.48
N SER A 233 23.42 51.27 -35.46
CA SER A 233 24.85 51.57 -35.34
C SER A 233 25.19 52.71 -34.37
N THR A 234 24.23 53.24 -33.60
CA THR A 234 24.47 54.28 -32.59
C THR A 234 24.90 53.74 -31.23
N TRP A 235 24.92 52.41 -31.07
CA TRP A 235 25.33 51.71 -29.87
C TRP A 235 26.73 51.10 -30.02
N THR A 236 27.54 51.14 -28.96
CA THR A 236 28.91 50.61 -28.96
C THR A 236 28.95 49.24 -28.31
N PHE A 237 29.51 48.24 -28.99
CA PHE A 237 29.63 46.88 -28.45
C PHE A 237 30.61 46.83 -27.26
N VAL A 238 30.19 46.19 -26.17
CA VAL A 238 31.01 46.03 -24.96
C VAL A 238 31.40 44.57 -24.77
N ASP A 239 30.42 43.66 -24.73
CA ASP A 239 30.65 42.23 -24.43
C ASP A 239 29.53 41.35 -25.00
N THR A 240 29.80 40.06 -25.22
CA THR A 240 28.82 39.06 -25.65
C THR A 240 28.68 37.99 -24.59
N ARG A 241 27.46 37.80 -24.10
CA ARG A 241 27.10 36.72 -23.19
C ARG A 241 26.26 35.69 -23.91
N ASN A 242 26.82 34.51 -24.13
CA ASN A 242 26.04 33.37 -24.63
C ASN A 242 25.33 32.69 -23.46
N MET A 243 24.00 32.64 -23.50
CA MET A 243 23.20 31.89 -22.55
C MET A 243 22.60 30.66 -23.22
N LEU A 244 22.68 29.50 -22.57
CA LEU A 244 22.00 28.29 -23.03
C LEU A 244 20.49 28.48 -22.85
N LYS A 245 19.76 28.63 -23.96
CA LYS A 245 18.31 28.85 -23.97
C LYS A 245 17.55 27.54 -23.82
N GLU A 246 17.97 26.51 -24.57
CA GLU A 246 17.38 25.17 -24.51
C GLU A 246 18.50 24.13 -24.43
N LYS A 247 18.49 23.32 -23.37
CA LYS A 247 19.46 22.24 -23.17
C LYS A 247 19.09 21.07 -24.10
N GLY A 248 20.03 20.67 -24.93
CA GLY A 248 19.96 19.52 -25.81
C GLY A 248 20.11 18.19 -25.08
N TYR A 249 20.08 17.11 -25.85
CA TYR A 249 20.35 15.76 -25.35
C TYR A 249 21.83 15.62 -24.99
N GLU A 250 22.09 15.26 -23.74
CA GLU A 250 23.41 14.81 -23.29
C GLU A 250 23.41 13.28 -23.22
N PRO A 251 24.43 12.61 -23.80
CA PRO A 251 24.55 11.17 -23.71
C PRO A 251 24.71 10.74 -22.25
N PRO A 252 24.23 9.53 -21.87
CA PRO A 252 24.38 9.03 -20.50
C PRO A 252 25.82 8.99 -20.00
N ILE A 253 26.77 8.71 -20.88
CA ILE A 253 28.21 8.76 -20.59
C ILE A 253 28.80 9.93 -21.37
N THR A 254 29.39 10.87 -20.63
CA THR A 254 30.10 12.03 -21.16
C THR A 254 31.58 11.90 -20.80
N ASP A 255 32.45 12.30 -21.72
CA ASP A 255 33.90 12.49 -21.47
C ASP A 255 34.65 11.27 -20.91
N PHE A 256 34.24 10.05 -21.29
CA PHE A 256 34.98 8.84 -20.92
C PHE A 256 36.28 8.73 -21.72
N SER A 257 37.41 8.94 -21.05
CA SER A 257 38.74 8.80 -21.63
C SER A 257 39.69 8.09 -20.66
N ILE A 258 40.44 7.13 -21.18
CA ILE A 258 41.53 6.46 -20.49
C ILE A 258 42.83 6.89 -21.15
N THR A 259 43.74 7.45 -20.35
CA THR A 259 45.08 7.86 -20.79
C THR A 259 46.11 7.00 -20.10
N ASP A 260 47.00 6.39 -20.87
CA ASP A 260 48.08 5.59 -20.31
C ASP A 260 49.13 6.50 -19.64
N LEU A 261 49.58 6.13 -18.44
CA LEU A 261 50.48 6.98 -17.66
C LEU A 261 51.90 7.03 -18.24
N GLN A 262 52.38 5.95 -18.86
CA GLN A 262 53.75 5.85 -19.37
C GLN A 262 53.92 6.57 -20.71
N SER A 263 52.96 6.38 -21.61
CA SER A 263 52.99 6.95 -22.96
C SER A 263 52.30 8.31 -23.07
N GLY A 264 51.36 8.62 -22.17
CA GLY A 264 50.52 9.82 -22.25
C GLY A 264 49.47 9.77 -23.38
N GLU A 265 49.35 8.65 -24.09
CA GLU A 265 48.40 8.46 -25.18
C GLU A 265 47.04 7.97 -24.67
N SER A 266 45.97 8.31 -25.39
CA SER A 266 44.64 7.76 -25.08
C SER A 266 44.53 6.33 -25.58
N ILE A 267 44.25 5.41 -24.66
CA ILE A 267 44.07 3.99 -24.94
C ILE A 267 42.59 3.57 -24.91
N THR A 268 41.69 4.56 -24.84
CA THR A 268 40.23 4.36 -24.71
C THR A 268 39.67 3.47 -25.81
N GLU A 269 39.94 3.79 -27.07
CA GLU A 269 39.42 2.99 -28.19
C GLU A 269 39.99 1.57 -28.20
N ARG A 270 41.27 1.42 -27.84
CA ARG A 270 41.92 0.11 -27.76
C ARG A 270 41.23 -0.78 -26.74
N ILE A 271 40.94 -0.26 -25.55
CA ILE A 271 40.24 -0.99 -24.48
C ILE A 271 38.77 -1.26 -24.85
N LEU A 272 38.08 -0.27 -25.42
CA LEU A 272 36.66 -0.42 -25.74
C LEU A 272 36.40 -1.31 -26.96
N LYS A 273 37.35 -1.48 -27.89
CA LYS A 273 37.23 -2.35 -29.06
C LYS A 273 37.95 -3.70 -28.87
N ASP A 274 38.46 -3.97 -27.67
CA ASP A 274 39.10 -5.24 -27.38
C ASP A 274 38.06 -6.36 -27.40
N GLU A 275 38.23 -7.32 -28.30
CA GLU A 275 37.38 -8.50 -28.42
C GLU A 275 37.65 -9.51 -27.29
N ASN A 276 38.78 -9.39 -26.59
CA ASN A 276 39.11 -10.16 -25.39
C ASN A 276 38.55 -9.50 -24.12
N TYR A 277 38.67 -10.21 -23.00
CA TYR A 277 38.26 -9.70 -21.70
C TYR A 277 39.26 -8.69 -21.14
N THR A 278 38.75 -7.59 -20.59
CA THR A 278 39.56 -6.60 -19.87
C THR A 278 38.98 -6.35 -18.48
N PHE A 279 39.82 -6.52 -17.46
CA PHE A 279 39.57 -6.08 -16.10
C PHE A 279 40.01 -4.63 -15.92
N LEU A 280 39.11 -3.81 -15.39
CA LEU A 280 39.37 -2.44 -14.97
C LEU A 280 39.27 -2.37 -13.46
N LEU A 281 40.41 -2.21 -12.79
CA LEU A 281 40.47 -1.88 -11.37
C LEU A 281 40.26 -0.37 -11.24
N ILE A 282 39.18 0.04 -10.61
CA ILE A 282 38.79 1.44 -10.48
C ILE A 282 39.16 1.91 -9.08
N ALA A 283 40.10 2.84 -9.00
CA ALA A 283 40.52 3.49 -7.76
C ALA A 283 40.40 5.01 -7.94
N HIS A 284 39.29 5.61 -7.50
CA HIS A 284 39.04 7.04 -7.74
C HIS A 284 40.00 7.99 -7.00
N SER A 285 40.70 7.47 -5.99
CA SER A 285 41.83 8.12 -5.31
C SER A 285 42.61 6.98 -4.67
N ILE A 286 43.83 6.73 -5.12
CA ILE A 286 44.61 5.57 -4.68
C ILE A 286 45.16 5.73 -3.25
N ASP A 287 45.36 6.98 -2.84
CA ASP A 287 45.72 7.40 -1.49
C ASP A 287 44.64 7.06 -0.45
N ASP A 288 43.37 7.10 -0.88
CA ASP A 288 42.19 6.73 -0.07
C ASP A 288 41.67 5.31 -0.38
N ALA A 289 42.42 4.48 -1.12
CA ALA A 289 41.99 3.15 -1.52
C ALA A 289 42.19 2.13 -0.38
N ASP A 290 41.18 1.28 -0.18
CA ASP A 290 41.23 0.16 0.77
C ASP A 290 42.24 -0.90 0.30
N ASP A 291 43.18 -1.25 1.17
CA ASP A 291 44.28 -2.19 0.91
C ASP A 291 44.01 -3.59 1.47
N ALA A 292 42.87 -3.82 2.13
CA ALA A 292 42.59 -5.06 2.86
C ALA A 292 42.58 -6.32 1.98
N ASN A 293 42.25 -6.19 0.68
CA ASN A 293 42.13 -7.32 -0.26
C ASN A 293 43.12 -7.21 -1.42
N ILE A 294 44.31 -6.66 -1.17
CA ILE A 294 45.32 -6.44 -2.20
C ILE A 294 45.87 -7.73 -2.80
N ASP A 295 46.07 -8.76 -1.98
CA ASP A 295 46.56 -10.06 -2.43
C ASP A 295 45.62 -10.65 -3.48
N LEU A 296 44.31 -10.55 -3.25
CA LEU A 296 43.28 -11.00 -4.16
C LEU A 296 43.26 -10.18 -5.46
N ILE A 297 43.58 -8.88 -5.42
CA ILE A 297 43.71 -8.07 -6.63
C ILE A 297 44.90 -8.53 -7.46
N ASN A 298 46.02 -8.83 -6.81
CA ASN A 298 47.23 -9.35 -7.47
C ASN A 298 46.98 -10.74 -8.07
N GLU A 299 46.27 -11.63 -7.37
CA GLU A 299 45.85 -12.94 -7.91
C GLU A 299 44.98 -12.78 -9.18
N ILE A 300 44.07 -11.81 -9.22
CA ILE A 300 43.25 -11.54 -10.42
C ILE A 300 44.12 -10.99 -11.55
N TYR A 301 45.14 -10.18 -11.25
CA TYR A 301 46.10 -9.70 -12.23
C TYR A 301 46.93 -10.86 -12.82
N ASP A 302 47.45 -11.75 -11.98
CA ASP A 302 48.19 -12.94 -12.39
C ASP A 302 47.32 -13.85 -13.27
N TYR A 303 46.08 -14.12 -12.84
CA TYR A 303 45.09 -14.84 -13.64
C TYR A 303 44.84 -14.18 -15.01
N SER A 304 44.80 -12.84 -15.04
CA SER A 304 44.62 -12.10 -16.29
C SER A 304 45.83 -12.24 -17.21
N ALA A 305 47.05 -12.18 -16.67
CA ALA A 305 48.28 -12.36 -17.42
C ALA A 305 48.42 -13.78 -17.99
N GLU A 306 48.10 -14.81 -17.20
CA GLU A 306 48.12 -16.22 -17.63
C GLU A 306 47.16 -16.51 -18.79
N ASN A 307 46.04 -15.80 -18.85
CA ASN A 307 44.97 -16.03 -19.83
C ASN A 307 44.95 -15.03 -20.98
N GLU A 308 45.92 -14.11 -21.03
CA GLU A 308 46.05 -13.04 -22.03
C GLU A 308 44.88 -12.04 -22.01
N TYR A 309 44.36 -11.73 -20.82
CA TYR A 309 43.32 -10.72 -20.59
C TYR A 309 43.94 -9.37 -20.21
N GLY A 310 43.31 -8.28 -20.65
CA GLY A 310 43.73 -6.94 -20.25
C GLY A 310 43.47 -6.69 -18.77
N PHE A 311 44.40 -6.01 -18.08
CA PHE A 311 44.19 -5.55 -16.71
C PHE A 311 44.77 -4.15 -16.53
N TYR A 312 43.92 -3.18 -16.20
CA TYR A 312 44.29 -1.78 -16.03
C TYR A 312 43.72 -1.19 -14.75
N CYS A 313 44.53 -0.48 -13.98
CA CYS A 313 44.08 0.34 -12.85
C CYS A 313 43.79 1.76 -13.30
N LEU A 314 42.53 2.18 -13.24
CA LEU A 314 42.08 3.53 -13.57
C LEU A 314 42.03 4.39 -12.30
N THR A 315 42.77 5.50 -12.30
CA THR A 315 42.85 6.43 -11.16
C THR A 315 42.92 7.88 -11.61
N SER A 316 42.58 8.81 -10.71
CA SER A 316 42.81 10.24 -10.88
C SER A 316 43.93 10.78 -9.98
N SER A 317 44.66 9.89 -9.29
CA SER A 317 45.74 10.26 -8.36
C SER A 317 47.01 10.66 -9.10
N SER A 318 47.89 11.36 -8.38
CA SER A 318 49.17 11.78 -8.91
C SER A 318 50.12 10.59 -9.09
N GLN A 319 51.19 10.77 -9.87
CA GLN A 319 52.20 9.73 -10.05
C GLN A 319 52.89 9.36 -8.72
N GLU A 320 53.10 10.34 -7.82
CA GLU A 320 53.69 10.12 -6.49
C GLU A 320 52.83 9.18 -5.64
N ASP A 321 51.51 9.38 -5.61
CA ASP A 321 50.59 8.52 -4.88
C ASP A 321 50.56 7.09 -5.46
N ILE A 322 50.70 6.97 -6.79
CA ILE A 322 50.73 5.68 -7.48
C ILE A 322 52.02 4.93 -7.14
N GLU A 323 53.18 5.60 -7.12
CA GLU A 323 54.45 4.99 -6.73
C GLU A 323 54.40 4.52 -5.27
N ALA A 324 53.87 5.36 -4.36
CA ALA A 324 53.67 4.97 -2.97
C ALA A 324 52.73 3.76 -2.82
N TRP A 325 51.66 3.69 -3.63
CA TRP A 325 50.79 2.53 -3.66
C TRP A 325 51.52 1.27 -4.15
N LYS A 326 52.31 1.35 -5.23
CA LYS A 326 53.09 0.22 -5.75
C LYS A 326 54.07 -0.31 -4.70
N ASP A 327 54.81 0.58 -4.03
CA ASP A 327 55.75 0.21 -2.98
C ASP A 327 55.04 -0.48 -1.81
N LYS A 328 53.84 -0.02 -1.46
CA LYS A 328 53.03 -0.59 -0.38
C LYS A 328 52.41 -1.94 -0.73
N THR A 329 51.98 -2.12 -1.97
CA THR A 329 51.10 -3.23 -2.39
C THR A 329 51.76 -4.29 -3.25
N GLY A 330 52.94 -4.01 -3.79
CA GLY A 330 53.57 -4.85 -4.81
C GLY A 330 52.83 -4.86 -6.15
N ALA A 331 51.98 -3.86 -6.40
CA ALA A 331 51.18 -3.79 -7.63
C ALA A 331 52.04 -3.68 -8.90
N GLU A 332 51.99 -4.71 -9.75
CA GLU A 332 52.70 -4.73 -11.04
C GLU A 332 51.82 -4.35 -12.23
N TYR A 333 50.51 -4.22 -12.03
CA TYR A 333 49.57 -3.86 -13.08
C TYR A 333 49.76 -2.43 -13.61
N ALA A 334 49.31 -2.20 -14.85
CA ALA A 334 49.39 -0.90 -15.51
C ALA A 334 48.40 0.12 -14.91
N PHE A 335 48.87 1.36 -14.71
CA PHE A 335 48.06 2.48 -14.21
C PHE A 335 47.70 3.44 -15.34
N CYS A 336 46.45 3.86 -15.38
CA CYS A 336 45.93 4.79 -16.37
C CYS A 336 45.14 5.91 -15.69
N LEU A 337 45.19 7.09 -16.30
CA LEU A 337 44.50 8.28 -15.82
C LEU A 337 43.10 8.38 -16.41
N THR A 338 42.14 8.74 -15.56
CA THR A 338 40.74 8.99 -15.93
C THR A 338 40.15 10.02 -14.96
N ASP A 339 39.17 10.80 -15.42
CA ASP A 339 38.53 11.82 -14.60
C ASP A 339 37.90 11.23 -13.31
N LYS A 340 38.10 11.93 -12.17
CA LYS A 340 37.65 11.49 -10.84
C LYS A 340 36.13 11.32 -10.76
N THR A 341 35.37 12.19 -11.41
CA THR A 341 33.90 12.13 -11.44
C THR A 341 33.42 10.93 -12.24
N THR A 342 34.09 10.64 -13.36
CA THR A 342 33.86 9.44 -14.16
C THR A 342 34.11 8.18 -13.35
N LEU A 343 35.26 8.05 -12.68
CA LEU A 343 35.61 6.89 -11.85
C LEU A 343 34.59 6.66 -10.72
N LYS A 344 34.20 7.73 -10.02
CA LYS A 344 33.14 7.68 -9.00
C LYS A 344 31.80 7.23 -9.57
N THR A 345 31.50 7.56 -10.83
CA THR A 345 30.26 7.16 -11.50
C THR A 345 30.32 5.70 -11.96
N MET A 346 31.50 5.23 -12.39
CA MET A 346 31.73 3.83 -12.75
C MET A 346 31.50 2.89 -11.56
N ILE A 347 32.10 3.16 -10.41
CA ILE A 347 31.95 2.33 -9.21
C ILE A 347 32.12 3.18 -7.94
N ARG A 348 31.36 2.87 -6.87
CA ARG A 348 31.46 3.60 -5.58
C ARG A 348 32.52 3.03 -4.65
N SER A 349 32.95 1.78 -4.90
CA SER A 349 33.99 1.10 -4.11
C SER A 349 35.37 1.63 -4.51
N ASN A 350 36.29 1.73 -3.55
CA ASN A 350 37.64 2.21 -3.77
C ASN A 350 38.66 1.30 -3.06
N PRO A 351 39.32 0.36 -3.75
CA PRO A 351 39.15 0.05 -5.16
C PRO A 351 37.86 -0.76 -5.42
N GLY A 352 37.44 -0.82 -6.69
CA GLY A 352 36.39 -1.71 -7.16
C GLY A 352 36.77 -2.29 -8.51
N LEU A 353 36.24 -3.46 -8.87
CA LEU A 353 36.61 -4.15 -10.10
C LEU A 353 35.44 -4.14 -11.10
N MET A 354 35.75 -3.93 -12.37
CA MET A 354 34.82 -4.02 -13.48
C MET A 354 35.39 -4.94 -14.56
N LEU A 355 34.56 -5.83 -15.11
CA LEU A 355 34.92 -6.67 -16.25
C LEU A 355 34.17 -6.19 -17.48
N ILE A 356 34.91 -5.93 -18.55
CA ILE A 356 34.37 -5.49 -19.85
C ILE A 356 34.86 -6.40 -20.98
N LYS A 357 34.10 -6.42 -22.08
CA LYS A 357 34.45 -7.08 -23.35
C LYS A 357 33.72 -6.36 -24.47
N ASP A 358 34.43 -5.98 -25.53
CA ASP A 358 33.88 -5.25 -26.68
C ASP A 358 32.99 -4.07 -26.23
N GLY A 359 33.53 -3.23 -25.35
CA GLY A 359 32.87 -2.03 -24.82
C GLY A 359 31.72 -2.29 -23.83
N LYS A 360 31.31 -3.54 -23.65
CA LYS A 360 30.18 -3.93 -22.80
C LYS A 360 30.60 -4.31 -21.40
N ILE A 361 29.91 -3.77 -20.41
CA ILE A 361 30.12 -4.10 -18.99
C ILE A 361 29.48 -5.44 -18.66
N LEU A 362 30.30 -6.45 -18.39
CA LEU A 362 29.84 -7.80 -18.10
C LEU A 362 29.56 -7.99 -16.61
N ASN A 363 30.41 -7.44 -15.74
CA ASN A 363 30.31 -7.64 -14.29
C ASN A 363 31.03 -6.55 -13.49
N LYS A 364 30.66 -6.42 -12.21
CA LYS A 364 31.22 -5.45 -11.26
C LYS A 364 31.30 -6.06 -9.86
N TRP A 365 32.36 -5.71 -9.12
CA TRP A 365 32.58 -6.14 -7.74
C TRP A 365 33.06 -4.97 -6.87
N SER A 366 32.61 -4.94 -5.61
CA SER A 366 33.26 -4.09 -4.61
C SER A 366 34.57 -4.73 -4.16
N GLY A 367 35.44 -3.96 -3.53
CA GLY A 367 36.68 -4.47 -2.93
C GLY A 367 36.44 -5.60 -1.93
N GLU A 368 35.27 -5.61 -1.27
CA GLU A 368 34.82 -6.63 -0.31
C GLU A 368 34.25 -7.91 -0.94
N SER A 369 34.07 -7.93 -2.27
CA SER A 369 33.42 -9.04 -2.97
C SER A 369 34.13 -9.43 -4.27
N LEU A 370 35.42 -9.15 -4.36
CA LEU A 370 36.26 -9.51 -5.50
C LEU A 370 36.19 -11.01 -5.80
N PRO A 371 36.25 -11.41 -7.09
CA PRO A 371 36.25 -12.82 -7.46
C PRO A 371 37.54 -13.49 -6.98
N ASN A 372 37.42 -14.65 -6.35
CA ASN A 372 38.54 -15.46 -5.88
C ASN A 372 38.78 -16.68 -6.78
N GLU A 373 39.82 -17.45 -6.46
CA GLU A 373 40.21 -18.66 -7.19
C GLU A 373 39.05 -19.65 -7.42
N TYR A 374 38.09 -19.73 -6.49
CA TYR A 374 36.90 -20.59 -6.64
C TYR A 374 35.90 -20.09 -7.69
N LEU A 375 35.95 -18.80 -8.03
CA LEU A 375 35.14 -18.18 -9.08
C LEU A 375 35.89 -18.05 -10.42
N LEU A 376 37.23 -18.07 -10.39
CA LEU A 376 38.13 -17.96 -11.54
C LEU A 376 38.87 -19.28 -11.79
N THR A 377 38.11 -20.38 -11.84
CA THR A 377 38.65 -21.75 -11.94
C THR A 377 39.15 -22.16 -13.33
N ASP A 378 38.71 -21.45 -14.37
CA ASP A 378 39.01 -21.72 -15.79
C ASP A 378 38.93 -20.38 -16.56
N ARG A 379 39.22 -20.38 -17.86
CA ARG A 379 39.13 -19.21 -18.74
C ARG A 379 37.73 -18.59 -18.70
N LEU A 380 37.63 -17.26 -18.80
CA LEU A 380 36.39 -16.50 -18.67
C LEU A 380 35.31 -16.91 -19.70
N GLU A 381 35.71 -17.45 -20.85
CA GLU A 381 34.80 -17.97 -21.87
C GLU A 381 34.00 -19.19 -21.39
N ASN A 382 34.55 -19.96 -20.45
CA ASN A 382 34.00 -21.23 -19.98
C ASN A 382 33.23 -21.10 -18.65
N ILE A 383 33.35 -19.97 -17.97
CA ILE A 383 32.78 -19.75 -16.64
C ILE A 383 31.73 -18.65 -16.63
N LYS A 384 30.73 -18.81 -15.75
CA LYS A 384 29.64 -17.83 -15.58
C LYS A 384 30.11 -16.42 -15.20
N THR A 385 31.33 -16.29 -14.67
CA THR A 385 31.93 -15.02 -14.29
C THR A 385 32.18 -14.12 -15.52
N GLY A 386 32.52 -14.71 -16.66
CA GLY A 386 32.77 -14.03 -17.94
C GLY A 386 31.52 -13.85 -18.80
N GLU A 387 30.35 -14.30 -18.36
CA GLU A 387 29.07 -13.93 -18.96
C GLU A 387 28.60 -12.58 -18.40
N VAL A 388 27.74 -11.86 -19.14
CA VAL A 388 27.02 -10.72 -18.54
C VAL A 388 26.27 -11.26 -17.32
N LYS A 389 26.68 -10.84 -16.12
CA LYS A 389 25.97 -11.19 -14.89
C LYS A 389 24.56 -10.65 -15.04
N GLN A 390 23.62 -11.50 -15.42
CA GLN A 390 22.22 -11.14 -15.51
C GLN A 390 21.80 -10.74 -14.10
N GLY A 391 21.84 -9.43 -13.86
CA GLY A 391 21.39 -8.83 -12.62
C GLY A 391 19.94 -9.24 -12.50
N ASN A 392 19.68 -10.28 -11.70
CA ASN A 392 18.34 -10.80 -11.56
C ASN A 392 17.60 -9.74 -10.73
N LYS A 393 17.08 -8.70 -11.40
CA LYS A 393 16.31 -7.62 -10.78
C LYS A 393 15.22 -8.23 -9.90
N SER A 394 14.67 -9.37 -10.32
CA SER A 394 13.75 -10.18 -9.51
C SER A 394 14.35 -10.63 -8.18
N LYS A 395 15.61 -11.12 -8.13
CA LYS A 395 16.30 -11.49 -6.88
C LYS A 395 16.57 -10.27 -5.98
N SER A 396 17.06 -9.16 -6.54
CA SER A 396 17.26 -7.90 -5.79
C SER A 396 15.95 -7.35 -5.22
N ILE A 397 14.89 -7.34 -6.03
CA ILE A 397 13.53 -6.94 -5.60
C ILE A 397 12.97 -7.93 -4.58
N SER A 398 13.22 -9.24 -4.75
CA SER A 398 12.79 -10.27 -3.80
C SER A 398 13.46 -10.11 -2.44
N ILE A 399 14.74 -9.72 -2.39
CA ILE A 399 15.44 -9.39 -1.15
C ILE A 399 14.74 -8.21 -0.47
N ILE A 400 14.44 -7.13 -1.19
CA ILE A 400 13.73 -5.97 -0.64
C ILE A 400 12.32 -6.35 -0.15
N ILE A 401 11.59 -7.17 -0.91
CA ILE A 401 10.26 -7.66 -0.52
C ILE A 401 10.36 -8.51 0.75
N LEU A 402 11.30 -9.45 0.80
CA LEU A 402 11.47 -10.38 1.92
C LEU A 402 11.96 -9.67 3.19
N TRP A 403 12.90 -8.73 3.05
CA TRP A 403 13.59 -8.08 4.16
C TRP A 403 12.98 -6.75 4.57
N PHE A 404 11.93 -6.27 3.91
CA PHE A 404 11.27 -5.02 4.33
C PHE A 404 9.74 -5.10 4.21
N VAL A 405 9.22 -5.44 3.03
CA VAL A 405 7.78 -5.43 2.77
C VAL A 405 7.08 -6.53 3.58
N LEU A 406 7.59 -7.76 3.56
CA LEU A 406 7.00 -8.90 4.24
C LEU A 406 6.95 -8.70 5.77
N PRO A 407 8.02 -8.29 6.47
CA PRO A 407 7.97 -7.94 7.90
C PRO A 407 6.91 -6.90 8.22
N LEU A 408 6.78 -5.84 7.41
CA LEU A 408 5.76 -4.82 7.61
C LEU A 408 4.34 -5.34 7.37
N LEU A 409 4.15 -6.19 6.36
CA LEU A 409 2.87 -6.87 6.10
C LEU A 409 2.50 -7.83 7.22
N ILE A 410 3.47 -8.58 7.76
CA ILE A 410 3.28 -9.46 8.92
C ILE A 410 2.88 -8.63 10.15
N ILE A 411 3.58 -7.54 10.44
CA ILE A 411 3.23 -6.63 11.55
C ILE A 411 1.82 -6.06 11.35
N SER A 412 1.47 -5.66 10.13
CA SER A 412 0.13 -5.14 9.82
C SER A 412 -0.96 -6.21 9.90
N GLY A 413 -0.67 -7.43 9.46
CA GLY A 413 -1.58 -8.59 9.51
C GLY A 413 -1.79 -9.08 10.94
N ILE A 414 -0.73 -9.19 11.74
CA ILE A 414 -0.79 -9.49 13.17
C ILE A 414 -1.51 -8.38 13.93
N ASP A 415 -1.31 -7.11 13.56
CA ASP A 415 -2.07 -6.00 14.14
C ASP A 415 -3.56 -6.15 13.90
N ASP A 416 -3.97 -6.51 12.69
CA ASP A 416 -5.39 -6.70 12.36
C ASP A 416 -5.98 -7.93 13.06
N LEU A 417 -5.26 -9.06 13.04
CA LEU A 417 -5.69 -10.33 13.65
C LEU A 417 -5.69 -10.32 15.18
N PHE A 418 -4.65 -9.76 15.80
CA PHE A 418 -4.47 -9.84 17.25
C PHE A 418 -4.71 -8.51 17.93
N VAL A 419 -4.22 -7.38 17.43
CA VAL A 419 -4.25 -6.14 18.23
C VAL A 419 -5.55 -5.37 18.04
N ARG A 420 -6.08 -5.22 16.82
CA ARG A 420 -7.40 -4.62 16.59
C ARG A 420 -8.51 -5.48 17.19
N ARG A 421 -8.43 -6.81 17.03
CA ARG A 421 -9.41 -7.75 17.63
C ARG A 421 -9.28 -7.92 19.15
N ARG A 422 -8.07 -7.86 19.75
CA ARG A 422 -7.86 -8.03 21.22
C ARG A 422 -7.87 -6.71 21.98
N PHE A 423 -7.50 -5.58 21.35
CA PHE A 423 -7.75 -4.23 21.88
C PHE A 423 -9.24 -3.91 21.83
N GLY A 424 -9.98 -4.34 20.80
CA GLY A 424 -11.45 -4.37 20.84
C GLY A 424 -11.95 -5.09 22.10
N ARG A 425 -11.45 -6.29 22.39
CA ARG A 425 -11.81 -7.04 23.61
C ARG A 425 -11.37 -6.39 24.95
N LYS A 426 -10.19 -5.75 25.02
CA LYS A 426 -9.65 -5.14 26.27
C LYS A 426 -10.15 -3.72 26.52
N LEU A 427 -10.41 -2.95 25.46
CA LEU A 427 -11.03 -1.62 25.49
C LEU A 427 -12.49 -1.74 25.91
N MET A 428 -13.24 -2.75 25.41
CA MET A 428 -14.59 -3.05 25.91
C MET A 428 -14.61 -3.30 27.43
N ARG A 429 -13.67 -4.10 27.95
CA ARG A 429 -13.52 -4.35 29.41
C ARG A 429 -13.12 -3.11 30.25
N THR A 430 -12.57 -2.08 29.62
CA THR A 430 -12.14 -0.83 30.30
C THR A 430 -13.20 0.27 30.17
N ILE A 431 -13.94 0.28 29.05
CA ILE A 431 -15.11 1.15 28.81
C ILE A 431 -16.27 0.75 29.73
N GLU A 432 -16.44 -0.55 30.03
CA GLU A 432 -17.36 -1.05 31.08
C GLU A 432 -17.07 -0.49 32.49
N ARG A 433 -15.92 0.16 32.72
CA ARG A 433 -15.48 0.66 34.04
C ARG A 433 -15.45 2.19 34.18
N LEU A 434 -15.81 2.97 33.16
CA LEU A 434 -15.79 4.45 33.22
C LEU A 434 -17.21 5.05 33.26
N PRO A 435 -17.46 6.11 34.05
CA PRO A 435 -18.78 6.72 34.17
C PRO A 435 -19.24 7.41 32.88
N GLN A 436 -20.51 7.21 32.54
CA GLN A 436 -21.13 7.40 31.21
C GLN A 436 -21.15 8.83 30.63
N ASN A 437 -20.72 9.86 31.37
CA ASN A 437 -21.05 11.25 31.02
C ASN A 437 -20.05 11.97 30.10
N LEU A 438 -19.02 11.31 29.53
CA LEU A 438 -17.96 12.00 28.77
C LEU A 438 -17.73 11.56 27.31
N MET A 439 -18.61 10.78 26.69
CA MET A 439 -18.40 10.32 25.30
C MET A 439 -19.54 10.70 24.35
N ASN A 440 -19.30 11.73 23.52
CA ASN A 440 -20.14 12.10 22.38
C ASN A 440 -19.88 11.15 21.17
N PRO A 441 -20.87 10.90 20.27
CA PRO A 441 -20.90 9.73 19.39
C PRO A 441 -20.56 10.05 17.93
N LEU A 442 -19.41 9.64 17.40
CA LEU A 442 -19.13 9.84 15.95
C LEU A 442 -18.33 8.71 15.26
N ILE A 443 -18.15 7.55 15.88
CA ILE A 443 -17.46 6.42 15.21
C ILE A 443 -18.18 5.13 15.57
N HIS A 444 -19.25 4.79 14.84
CA HIS A 444 -19.69 3.43 14.52
C HIS A 444 -20.92 3.51 13.61
N SER A 445 -20.73 3.44 12.29
CA SER A 445 -21.80 3.01 11.38
C SER A 445 -21.21 1.99 10.42
N LYS A 446 -21.14 0.74 10.86
CA LYS A 446 -21.17 -0.38 9.90
C LYS A 446 -22.63 -0.42 9.44
N MET A 447 -22.90 -0.15 8.17
CA MET A 447 -24.29 -0.07 7.68
C MET A 447 -24.97 -1.44 7.87
N ARG A 448 -26.22 -1.40 8.37
CA ARG A 448 -27.07 -2.59 8.55
C ARG A 448 -27.29 -3.28 7.21
N LYS A 449 -27.41 -4.60 7.24
CA LYS A 449 -27.72 -5.39 6.05
C LYS A 449 -29.23 -5.42 5.87
N ASN A 450 -29.69 -5.09 4.67
CA ASN A 450 -31.08 -5.31 4.31
C ASN A 450 -31.26 -6.79 3.94
N ILE A 451 -32.22 -7.49 4.55
CA ILE A 451 -32.44 -8.93 4.33
C ILE A 451 -33.91 -9.21 4.01
N VAL A 452 -34.18 -9.93 2.93
CA VAL A 452 -35.51 -10.47 2.63
C VAL A 452 -35.45 -11.98 2.69
N ALA A 453 -35.99 -12.56 3.76
CA ALA A 453 -35.98 -13.98 4.05
C ALA A 453 -37.36 -14.59 3.80
N GLY A 454 -37.50 -15.52 2.86
CA GLY A 454 -38.75 -16.24 2.58
C GLY A 454 -38.88 -17.49 3.43
N ASN A 455 -39.80 -17.51 4.39
CA ASN A 455 -40.15 -18.71 5.17
C ASN A 455 -41.27 -19.48 4.45
N TRP A 456 -40.93 -20.62 3.85
CA TRP A 456 -41.91 -21.44 3.12
C TRP A 456 -42.90 -22.14 4.06
N LYS A 457 -42.62 -22.23 5.36
CA LYS A 457 -43.35 -23.06 6.31
C LYS A 457 -43.50 -24.49 5.77
N MET A 458 -44.56 -25.19 6.15
CA MET A 458 -44.86 -26.55 5.68
C MET A 458 -45.54 -26.56 4.30
N ASN A 459 -44.84 -26.10 3.25
CA ASN A 459 -45.34 -26.05 1.87
C ASN A 459 -44.34 -26.65 0.87
N LYS A 460 -44.87 -26.98 -0.32
CA LYS A 460 -44.18 -27.57 -1.48
C LYS A 460 -43.67 -28.98 -1.25
N THR A 461 -43.97 -29.87 -2.19
CA THR A 461 -43.28 -31.17 -2.31
C THR A 461 -41.81 -30.97 -2.67
N LEU A 462 -40.98 -32.01 -2.59
CA LEU A 462 -39.56 -31.92 -2.91
C LEU A 462 -39.32 -31.36 -4.33
N GLN A 463 -40.02 -31.92 -5.31
CA GLN A 463 -39.89 -31.54 -6.72
C GLN A 463 -40.35 -30.09 -6.96
N GLU A 464 -41.48 -29.69 -6.39
CA GLU A 464 -41.98 -28.31 -6.47
C GLU A 464 -41.01 -27.32 -5.83
N GLY A 465 -40.43 -27.67 -4.68
CA GLY A 465 -39.47 -26.81 -3.98
C GLY A 465 -38.17 -26.61 -4.76
N VAL A 466 -37.61 -27.68 -5.32
CA VAL A 466 -36.40 -27.61 -6.16
C VAL A 466 -36.66 -26.80 -7.43
N SER A 467 -37.79 -27.06 -8.11
CA SER A 467 -38.18 -26.31 -9.32
C SER A 467 -38.35 -24.83 -9.01
N PHE A 468 -39.05 -24.50 -7.92
CA PHE A 468 -39.29 -23.12 -7.51
C PHE A 468 -38.00 -22.39 -7.12
N ALA A 469 -37.11 -23.04 -6.37
CA ALA A 469 -35.83 -22.44 -5.99
C ALA A 469 -34.96 -22.12 -7.22
N LYS A 470 -34.91 -23.05 -8.19
CA LYS A 470 -34.20 -22.85 -9.45
C LYS A 470 -34.78 -21.69 -10.25
N GLU A 471 -36.10 -21.65 -10.43
CA GLU A 471 -36.79 -20.56 -11.11
C GLU A 471 -36.49 -19.20 -10.46
N LEU A 472 -36.57 -19.14 -9.13
CA LEU A 472 -36.31 -17.91 -8.38
C LEU A 472 -34.85 -17.44 -8.54
N ASP A 473 -33.87 -18.35 -8.47
CA ASP A 473 -32.44 -18.02 -8.67
C ASP A 473 -32.17 -17.51 -10.09
N GLU A 474 -32.77 -18.13 -11.10
CA GLU A 474 -32.70 -17.69 -12.50
C GLU A 474 -33.34 -16.31 -12.73
N VAL A 475 -34.43 -16.00 -12.03
CA VAL A 475 -35.09 -14.69 -12.12
C VAL A 475 -34.25 -13.61 -11.43
N LEU A 476 -33.73 -13.90 -10.23
CA LEU A 476 -32.98 -12.91 -9.44
C LEU A 476 -31.57 -12.67 -9.98
N SER A 477 -30.92 -13.68 -10.58
CA SER A 477 -29.58 -13.54 -11.18
C SER A 477 -29.52 -12.53 -12.34
N LYS A 478 -30.66 -12.21 -12.96
CA LYS A 478 -30.77 -11.25 -14.07
C LYS A 478 -30.79 -9.79 -13.62
N GLN A 479 -30.80 -9.52 -12.32
CA GLN A 479 -30.84 -8.15 -11.78
C GLN A 479 -29.87 -7.96 -10.63
N LYS A 480 -29.44 -6.71 -10.41
CA LYS A 480 -28.61 -6.37 -9.26
C LYS A 480 -29.50 -6.27 -8.01
N LEU A 481 -29.22 -7.09 -7.01
CA LEU A 481 -29.92 -7.08 -5.73
C LEU A 481 -29.31 -6.04 -4.78
N ASN A 482 -30.17 -5.26 -4.13
CA ASN A 482 -29.77 -4.28 -3.10
C ASN A 482 -29.98 -4.78 -1.66
N CYS A 483 -30.38 -6.04 -1.50
CA CYS A 483 -30.55 -6.73 -0.22
C CYS A 483 -30.05 -8.18 -0.33
N ASP A 484 -29.74 -8.78 0.82
CA ASP A 484 -29.46 -10.21 0.93
C ASP A 484 -30.80 -10.96 0.83
N VAL A 485 -30.92 -11.91 -0.10
CA VAL A 485 -32.13 -12.73 -0.27
C VAL A 485 -31.87 -14.11 0.33
N VAL A 486 -32.79 -14.60 1.16
CA VAL A 486 -32.70 -15.91 1.81
C VAL A 486 -34.00 -16.68 1.58
N ILE A 487 -33.92 -17.99 1.32
CA ILE A 487 -35.08 -18.90 1.37
C ILE A 487 -34.89 -19.92 2.49
N CYS A 488 -35.89 -20.03 3.36
CA CYS A 488 -35.93 -20.96 4.47
C CYS A 488 -36.94 -22.08 4.19
N THR A 489 -36.44 -23.28 3.91
CA THR A 489 -37.23 -24.40 3.39
C THR A 489 -37.49 -25.46 4.47
N PRO A 490 -38.52 -26.32 4.30
CA PRO A 490 -38.59 -27.57 5.05
C PRO A 490 -37.31 -28.39 4.91
N PHE A 491 -37.01 -29.23 5.91
CA PHE A 491 -35.78 -30.03 5.95
C PHE A 491 -35.59 -30.91 4.71
N ILE A 492 -36.68 -31.44 4.16
CA ILE A 492 -36.64 -32.35 3.00
C ILE A 492 -36.04 -31.70 1.75
N HIS A 493 -36.06 -30.37 1.65
CA HIS A 493 -35.58 -29.63 0.47
C HIS A 493 -34.12 -29.22 0.55
N LEU A 494 -33.54 -29.09 1.75
CA LEU A 494 -32.27 -28.38 1.97
C LEU A 494 -31.14 -28.87 1.06
N ALA A 495 -30.86 -30.17 1.08
CA ALA A 495 -29.77 -30.75 0.30
C ALA A 495 -30.01 -30.67 -1.23
N SER A 496 -31.27 -30.70 -1.67
CA SER A 496 -31.61 -30.65 -3.10
C SER A 496 -31.73 -29.22 -3.64
N VAL A 497 -32.03 -28.24 -2.78
CA VAL A 497 -32.10 -26.82 -3.13
C VAL A 497 -30.73 -26.17 -3.16
N ALA A 498 -29.82 -26.56 -2.26
CA ALA A 498 -28.47 -26.03 -2.18
C ALA A 498 -27.70 -25.96 -3.52
N PRO A 499 -27.69 -27.00 -4.39
CA PRO A 499 -26.98 -26.93 -5.67
C PRO A 499 -27.65 -26.04 -6.73
N VAL A 500 -28.95 -25.74 -6.61
CA VAL A 500 -29.73 -25.01 -7.62
C VAL A 500 -29.99 -23.54 -7.26
N ALA A 501 -29.83 -23.14 -6.00
CA ALA A 501 -29.98 -21.76 -5.53
C ALA A 501 -28.61 -21.19 -5.14
N LYS A 502 -27.86 -20.67 -6.12
CA LYS A 502 -26.46 -20.22 -5.91
C LYS A 502 -26.35 -18.73 -5.60
N GLY A 503 -27.28 -17.92 -6.10
CA GLY A 503 -27.37 -16.48 -5.85
C GLY A 503 -28.19 -16.11 -4.62
N ILE A 504 -28.86 -17.07 -4.00
CA ILE A 504 -29.76 -16.88 -2.85
C ILE A 504 -29.22 -17.64 -1.63
N GLY A 505 -29.33 -17.06 -0.44
CA GLY A 505 -29.01 -17.75 0.81
C GLY A 505 -30.01 -18.86 1.11
N LEU A 506 -29.52 -20.02 1.55
CA LEU A 506 -30.37 -21.13 2.00
C LEU A 506 -30.41 -21.19 3.53
N GLY A 507 -31.61 -21.43 4.08
CA GLY A 507 -31.79 -21.65 5.51
C GLY A 507 -32.79 -22.78 5.84
N ALA A 508 -32.69 -23.30 7.06
CA ALA A 508 -33.68 -24.21 7.63
C ALA A 508 -34.72 -23.47 8.47
N GLN A 509 -35.87 -24.10 8.69
CA GLN A 509 -36.96 -23.53 9.50
C GLN A 509 -36.87 -23.84 11.01
N ASN A 510 -35.96 -24.73 11.40
CA ASN A 510 -35.68 -25.12 12.79
C ASN A 510 -34.33 -25.87 12.87
N CYS A 511 -33.79 -26.08 14.08
CA CYS A 511 -32.86 -27.15 14.39
C CYS A 511 -33.07 -27.66 15.83
N ALA A 512 -32.49 -28.81 16.16
CA ALA A 512 -32.57 -29.41 17.49
C ALA A 512 -31.79 -28.61 18.55
N ASP A 513 -32.18 -28.74 19.81
CA ASP A 513 -31.44 -28.30 21.01
C ASP A 513 -30.44 -29.36 21.52
N LYS A 514 -30.00 -30.24 20.60
CA LYS A 514 -29.12 -31.38 20.84
C LYS A 514 -28.14 -31.51 19.68
N THR A 515 -26.90 -31.89 19.98
CA THR A 515 -25.85 -32.08 18.97
C THR A 515 -26.10 -33.32 18.11
N GLU A 516 -26.46 -34.43 18.76
CA GLU A 516 -26.76 -35.75 18.17
C GLU A 516 -27.44 -36.65 19.22
N GLY A 517 -27.95 -37.82 18.82
CA GLY A 517 -28.46 -38.85 19.73
C GLY A 517 -29.88 -39.32 19.43
N ALA A 518 -30.52 -39.93 20.44
CA ALA A 518 -31.84 -40.55 20.35
C ALA A 518 -33.00 -39.54 20.35
N TYR A 519 -33.01 -38.64 19.35
CA TYR A 519 -34.01 -37.59 19.16
C TYR A 519 -34.73 -37.79 17.82
N THR A 520 -35.49 -38.89 17.72
CA THR A 520 -36.17 -39.32 16.49
C THR A 520 -37.04 -38.20 15.91
N GLY A 521 -36.77 -37.81 14.66
CA GLY A 521 -37.50 -36.76 13.94
C GLY A 521 -36.88 -35.36 14.03
N GLU A 522 -35.93 -35.14 14.94
CA GLU A 522 -35.20 -33.87 15.03
C GLU A 522 -34.00 -33.81 14.08
N VAL A 523 -33.61 -32.60 13.67
CA VAL A 523 -32.46 -32.34 12.79
C VAL A 523 -31.48 -31.43 13.50
N SER A 524 -30.26 -31.90 13.74
CA SER A 524 -29.25 -31.11 14.46
C SER A 524 -28.75 -29.92 13.65
N ALA A 525 -28.20 -28.91 14.33
CA ALA A 525 -27.59 -27.76 13.67
C ALA A 525 -26.45 -28.16 12.70
N GLN A 526 -25.68 -29.20 13.05
CA GLN A 526 -24.62 -29.72 12.17
C GLN A 526 -25.19 -30.40 10.92
N MET A 527 -26.30 -31.14 11.04
CA MET A 527 -26.99 -31.71 9.88
C MET A 527 -27.55 -30.63 8.97
N VAL A 528 -28.08 -29.53 9.50
CA VAL A 528 -28.51 -28.38 8.69
C VAL A 528 -27.31 -27.78 7.95
N ALA A 529 -26.22 -27.48 8.64
CA ALA A 529 -25.03 -26.87 8.04
C ALA A 529 -24.41 -27.74 6.93
N SER A 530 -24.43 -29.08 7.08
CA SER A 530 -23.85 -30.00 6.10
C SER A 530 -24.57 -30.00 4.74
N THR A 531 -25.81 -29.52 4.68
CA THR A 531 -26.55 -29.35 3.42
C THR A 531 -26.08 -28.15 2.59
N GLY A 532 -25.28 -27.24 3.18
CA GLY A 532 -24.90 -25.96 2.58
C GLY A 532 -25.77 -24.78 3.02
N ALA A 533 -26.76 -25.00 3.89
CA ALA A 533 -27.52 -23.94 4.52
C ALA A 533 -26.61 -23.04 5.38
N LYS A 534 -26.90 -21.73 5.36
CA LYS A 534 -26.17 -20.70 6.12
C LYS A 534 -27.03 -20.07 7.22
N TYR A 535 -28.34 -20.22 7.14
CA TYR A 535 -29.32 -19.63 8.05
C TYR A 535 -30.18 -20.69 8.74
N VAL A 536 -30.74 -20.36 9.89
CA VAL A 536 -31.74 -21.19 10.56
C VAL A 536 -32.74 -20.29 11.30
N ILE A 537 -34.03 -20.48 11.05
CA ILE A 537 -35.09 -19.80 11.81
C ILE A 537 -35.22 -20.49 13.16
N LEU A 538 -35.23 -19.73 14.26
CA LEU A 538 -35.41 -20.23 15.62
C LEU A 538 -36.43 -19.39 16.38
N GLY A 539 -37.28 -20.04 17.17
CA GLY A 539 -38.28 -19.36 17.99
C GLY A 539 -39.42 -18.72 17.22
N HIS A 540 -39.69 -19.20 15.99
CA HIS A 540 -40.86 -18.76 15.22
C HIS A 540 -42.14 -18.97 16.04
N SER A 541 -43.07 -18.02 15.97
CA SER A 541 -44.34 -18.02 16.72
C SER A 541 -45.09 -19.35 16.69
N GLU A 542 -45.22 -20.00 15.52
CA GLU A 542 -45.83 -21.34 15.36
C GLU A 542 -45.11 -22.43 16.17
N ARG A 543 -43.79 -22.35 16.33
CA ARG A 543 -43.01 -23.30 17.13
C ARG A 543 -43.18 -23.08 18.63
N ARG A 544 -43.25 -21.82 19.06
CA ARG A 544 -43.58 -21.46 20.45
C ARG A 544 -45.00 -21.93 20.80
N ALA A 545 -45.96 -21.70 19.90
CA ALA A 545 -47.37 -21.99 20.14
C ALA A 545 -47.72 -23.48 20.03
N TYR A 546 -47.29 -24.17 18.97
CA TYR A 546 -47.71 -25.55 18.69
C TYR A 546 -46.77 -26.60 19.27
N TYR A 547 -45.48 -26.25 19.44
CA TYR A 547 -44.43 -27.19 19.85
C TYR A 547 -43.77 -26.80 21.19
N GLY A 548 -44.26 -25.75 21.86
CA GLY A 548 -43.89 -25.40 23.24
C GLY A 548 -42.44 -24.96 23.43
N GLU A 549 -41.82 -24.31 22.43
CA GLU A 549 -40.43 -23.84 22.56
C GLU A 549 -40.29 -22.74 23.63
N THR A 550 -39.57 -23.06 24.71
CA THR A 550 -39.30 -22.15 25.82
C THR A 550 -38.02 -21.34 25.61
N PRO A 551 -37.80 -20.24 26.37
CA PRO A 551 -36.57 -19.46 26.28
C PRO A 551 -35.29 -20.28 26.49
N GLU A 552 -35.33 -21.30 27.36
CA GLU A 552 -34.21 -22.19 27.69
C GLU A 552 -33.86 -23.09 26.51
N ILE A 553 -34.87 -23.71 25.88
CA ILE A 553 -34.70 -24.53 24.67
C ILE A 553 -34.08 -23.67 23.56
N LEU A 554 -34.60 -22.46 23.38
CA LEU A 554 -34.17 -21.56 22.33
C LEU A 554 -32.76 -21.03 22.54
N LYS A 555 -32.35 -20.79 23.78
CA LYS A 555 -30.98 -20.45 24.13
C LYS A 555 -30.01 -21.55 23.67
N GLU A 556 -30.33 -22.80 23.96
CA GLU A 556 -29.52 -23.95 23.56
C GLU A 556 -29.44 -24.07 22.02
N LYS A 557 -30.58 -23.98 21.33
CA LYS A 557 -30.63 -24.00 19.86
C LYS A 557 -29.78 -22.91 19.22
N VAL A 558 -29.84 -21.69 19.74
CA VAL A 558 -29.04 -20.56 19.23
C VAL A 558 -27.55 -20.83 19.41
N GLN A 559 -27.14 -21.35 20.56
CA GLN A 559 -25.73 -21.68 20.82
C GLN A 559 -25.23 -22.78 19.88
N LEU A 560 -26.02 -23.84 19.66
CA LEU A 560 -25.67 -24.93 18.75
C LEU A 560 -25.65 -24.47 17.28
N ALA A 561 -26.59 -23.63 16.86
CA ALA A 561 -26.61 -23.04 15.53
C ALA A 561 -25.35 -22.21 15.25
N LEU A 562 -24.98 -21.33 16.19
CA LEU A 562 -23.77 -20.50 16.08
C LEU A 562 -22.49 -21.36 16.10
N ALA A 563 -22.44 -22.41 16.92
CA ALA A 563 -21.31 -23.35 16.96
C ALA A 563 -21.16 -24.13 15.64
N ALA A 564 -22.26 -24.45 14.97
CA ALA A 564 -22.28 -25.07 13.64
C ALA A 564 -21.98 -24.08 12.50
N GLY A 565 -21.77 -22.80 12.80
CA GLY A 565 -21.49 -21.76 11.80
C GLY A 565 -22.73 -21.23 11.07
N LEU A 566 -23.94 -21.56 11.54
CA LEU A 566 -25.18 -21.02 11.02
C LEU A 566 -25.46 -19.62 11.59
N THR A 567 -26.21 -18.83 10.84
CA THR A 567 -26.73 -17.51 11.25
C THR A 567 -28.18 -17.68 11.71
N PRO A 568 -28.47 -17.57 13.03
CA PRO A 568 -29.84 -17.63 13.52
C PRO A 568 -30.67 -16.43 13.05
N ILE A 569 -31.85 -16.69 12.51
CA ILE A 569 -32.94 -15.73 12.36
C ILE A 569 -33.88 -15.96 13.54
N PHE A 570 -33.65 -15.20 14.62
CA PHE A 570 -34.33 -15.39 15.90
C PHE A 570 -35.63 -14.61 15.94
N CYS A 571 -36.75 -15.33 16.10
CA CYS A 571 -38.07 -14.73 16.07
C CYS A 571 -38.57 -14.39 17.48
N ILE A 572 -39.17 -13.20 17.59
CA ILE A 572 -39.74 -12.64 18.81
C ILE A 572 -41.03 -11.88 18.47
N GLY A 573 -41.92 -11.74 19.43
CA GLY A 573 -43.14 -10.97 19.26
C GLY A 573 -44.24 -11.37 20.22
N GLU A 574 -45.26 -10.53 20.28
CA GLU A 574 -46.37 -10.61 21.22
C GLU A 574 -47.66 -11.12 20.56
N VAL A 575 -48.52 -11.75 21.37
CA VAL A 575 -49.89 -12.14 20.96
C VAL A 575 -50.87 -10.97 21.08
N LEU A 576 -52.10 -11.15 20.59
CA LEU A 576 -53.08 -10.06 20.52
C LEU A 576 -53.41 -9.52 21.91
N GLU A 577 -53.59 -10.42 22.88
CA GLU A 577 -53.94 -10.09 24.26
C GLU A 577 -52.85 -9.25 24.93
N GLU A 578 -51.58 -9.49 24.58
CA GLU A 578 -50.45 -8.72 25.07
C GLU A 578 -50.36 -7.34 24.42
N ARG A 579 -50.68 -7.24 23.12
CA ARG A 579 -50.73 -5.95 22.41
C ARG A 579 -51.87 -5.07 22.91
N GLU A 580 -53.06 -5.64 23.11
CA GLU A 580 -54.23 -4.91 23.64
C GLU A 580 -54.00 -4.45 25.09
N ALA A 581 -53.19 -5.19 25.85
CA ALA A 581 -52.73 -4.80 27.18
C ALA A 581 -51.53 -3.84 27.20
N ASN A 582 -51.04 -3.37 26.05
CA ASN A 582 -49.83 -2.54 25.90
C ASN A 582 -48.55 -3.17 26.47
N ARG A 583 -48.44 -4.50 26.47
CA ARG A 583 -47.29 -5.27 26.99
C ARG A 583 -46.29 -5.71 25.91
N GLN A 584 -46.44 -5.27 24.66
CA GLN A 584 -45.55 -5.66 23.55
C GLN A 584 -44.06 -5.47 23.88
N ASN A 585 -43.72 -4.35 24.51
CA ASN A 585 -42.34 -4.00 24.87
C ASN A 585 -41.79 -4.93 25.97
N GLU A 586 -42.60 -5.20 26.99
CA GLU A 586 -42.26 -6.12 28.07
C GLU A 586 -41.98 -7.53 27.52
N VAL A 587 -42.88 -8.04 26.68
CA VAL A 587 -42.79 -9.38 26.08
C VAL A 587 -41.54 -9.52 25.22
N VAL A 588 -41.32 -8.58 24.31
CA VAL A 588 -40.16 -8.59 23.41
C VAL A 588 -38.85 -8.50 24.19
N SER A 589 -38.79 -7.64 25.21
CA SER A 589 -37.62 -7.52 26.08
C SER A 589 -37.37 -8.82 26.88
N ALA A 590 -38.42 -9.46 27.38
CA ALA A 590 -38.34 -10.73 28.09
C ALA A 590 -37.84 -11.86 27.18
N GLN A 591 -38.32 -11.93 25.93
CA GLN A 591 -37.89 -12.95 24.97
C GLN A 591 -36.42 -12.77 24.54
N LEU A 592 -35.97 -11.52 24.31
CA LEU A 592 -34.56 -11.22 24.03
C LEU A 592 -33.66 -11.56 25.22
N SER A 593 -34.09 -11.18 26.43
CA SER A 593 -33.30 -11.40 27.63
C SER A 593 -33.20 -12.87 28.03
N GLY A 594 -34.30 -13.61 27.94
CA GLY A 594 -34.36 -15.03 28.29
C GLY A 594 -33.52 -15.93 27.37
N SER A 595 -33.45 -15.62 26.07
CA SER A 595 -32.78 -16.49 25.10
C SER A 595 -31.43 -15.99 24.57
N LEU A 596 -31.25 -14.67 24.43
CA LEU A 596 -30.09 -14.12 23.72
C LEU A 596 -29.11 -13.37 24.63
N PHE A 597 -29.55 -12.74 25.72
CA PHE A 597 -28.71 -11.83 26.50
C PHE A 597 -27.64 -12.50 27.37
N GLY A 598 -27.61 -13.84 27.38
CA GLY A 598 -26.49 -14.62 27.89
C GLY A 598 -25.33 -14.80 26.89
N LEU A 599 -25.52 -14.42 25.62
CA LEU A 599 -24.48 -14.53 24.59
C LEU A 599 -23.41 -13.47 24.75
N SER A 600 -22.21 -13.80 24.26
CA SER A 600 -21.17 -12.80 24.05
C SER A 600 -21.63 -11.78 23.01
N ALA A 601 -21.12 -10.54 23.13
CA ALA A 601 -21.33 -9.50 22.13
C ALA A 601 -20.93 -9.93 20.70
N GLU A 602 -19.89 -10.75 20.58
CA GLU A 602 -19.42 -11.30 19.30
C GLU A 602 -20.43 -12.28 18.70
N ASP A 603 -21.01 -13.15 19.52
CA ASP A 603 -21.98 -14.14 19.08
C ASP A 603 -23.34 -13.51 18.78
N PHE A 604 -23.78 -12.55 19.59
CA PHE A 604 -24.99 -11.78 19.32
C PHE A 604 -24.90 -11.04 17.97
N SER A 605 -23.72 -10.51 17.62
CA SER A 605 -23.51 -9.79 16.35
C SER A 605 -23.70 -10.65 15.08
N LYS A 606 -23.81 -11.97 15.24
CA LYS A 606 -24.07 -12.93 14.16
C LYS A 606 -25.57 -13.29 14.05
N ILE A 607 -26.44 -12.70 14.86
CA ILE A 607 -27.87 -13.00 14.90
C ILE A 607 -28.65 -11.97 14.09
N VAL A 608 -29.66 -12.43 13.37
CA VAL A 608 -30.71 -11.61 12.78
C VAL A 608 -31.95 -11.73 13.65
N ILE A 609 -32.60 -10.61 13.97
CA ILE A 609 -33.85 -10.61 14.73
C ILE A 609 -35.01 -10.51 13.75
N ALA A 610 -36.06 -11.30 13.95
CA ALA A 610 -37.32 -11.17 13.23
C ALA A 610 -38.43 -10.86 14.24
N TYR A 611 -39.04 -9.67 14.11
CA TYR A 611 -40.18 -9.28 14.92
C TYR A 611 -41.48 -9.73 14.27
N GLU A 612 -42.23 -10.55 14.97
CA GLU A 612 -43.47 -11.18 14.55
C GLU A 612 -44.66 -10.61 15.35
N PRO A 613 -45.42 -9.64 14.83
CA PRO A 613 -46.70 -9.29 15.45
C PRO A 613 -47.66 -10.47 15.28
N VAL A 614 -47.71 -11.40 16.23
CA VAL A 614 -48.36 -12.72 16.08
C VAL A 614 -49.83 -12.56 15.72
N TRP A 615 -50.47 -11.52 16.27
CA TRP A 615 -51.85 -11.14 16.00
C TRP A 615 -52.14 -10.72 14.54
N ALA A 616 -51.11 -10.38 13.75
CA ALA A 616 -51.19 -9.99 12.35
C ALA A 616 -50.77 -11.11 11.37
N ILE A 617 -50.38 -12.29 11.88
CA ILE A 617 -49.94 -13.41 11.03
C ILE A 617 -51.15 -14.22 10.56
N GLY A 618 -51.39 -14.25 9.25
CA GLY A 618 -52.45 -15.09 8.65
C GLY A 618 -53.89 -14.63 8.91
N THR A 619 -54.10 -13.54 9.66
CA THR A 619 -55.42 -13.02 10.05
C THR A 619 -56.01 -12.00 9.06
N GLY A 620 -55.24 -11.60 8.03
CA GLY A 620 -55.62 -10.55 7.07
C GLY A 620 -55.54 -9.12 7.64
N LYS A 621 -55.31 -8.96 8.95
CA LYS A 621 -54.94 -7.70 9.58
C LYS A 621 -53.43 -7.49 9.46
N THR A 622 -53.01 -6.29 9.09
CA THR A 622 -51.59 -5.94 8.94
C THR A 622 -51.25 -4.85 9.95
N ALA A 623 -50.14 -5.01 10.68
CA ALA A 623 -49.63 -3.92 11.50
C ALA A 623 -49.25 -2.75 10.59
N THR A 624 -49.61 -1.53 10.99
CA THR A 624 -49.23 -0.33 10.23
C THR A 624 -47.71 -0.16 10.20
N ALA A 625 -47.19 0.53 9.19
CA ALA A 625 -45.77 0.85 9.10
C ALA A 625 -45.24 1.57 10.36
N ALA A 626 -46.06 2.46 10.94
CA ALA A 626 -45.74 3.13 12.19
C ALA A 626 -45.62 2.16 13.39
N GLN A 627 -46.52 1.17 13.51
CA GLN A 627 -46.44 0.15 14.56
C GLN A 627 -45.22 -0.76 14.38
N ALA A 628 -44.87 -1.10 13.14
CA ALA A 628 -43.64 -1.84 12.84
C ALA A 628 -42.39 -1.05 13.23
N GLN A 629 -42.33 0.24 12.88
CA GLN A 629 -41.22 1.12 13.27
C GLN A 629 -41.11 1.31 14.78
N GLU A 630 -42.23 1.52 15.48
CA GLU A 630 -42.28 1.70 16.94
C GLU A 630 -41.55 0.56 17.67
N ILE A 631 -41.94 -0.68 17.38
CA ILE A 631 -41.40 -1.85 18.07
C ILE A 631 -40.00 -2.22 17.58
N HIS A 632 -39.67 -2.02 16.30
CA HIS A 632 -38.30 -2.20 15.81
C HIS A 632 -37.32 -1.23 16.47
N ALA A 633 -37.71 0.05 16.63
CA ALA A 633 -36.92 1.03 17.34
C ALA A 633 -36.73 0.63 18.82
N TYR A 634 -37.78 0.11 19.46
CA TYR A 634 -37.69 -0.40 20.83
C TYR A 634 -36.79 -1.64 20.96
N ILE A 635 -36.90 -2.62 20.07
CA ILE A 635 -35.97 -3.78 20.01
C ILE A 635 -34.54 -3.29 19.92
N ARG A 636 -34.29 -2.32 19.03
CA ARG A 636 -32.94 -1.76 18.85
C ARG A 636 -32.45 -1.03 20.10
N SER A 637 -33.32 -0.30 20.80
CA SER A 637 -32.94 0.34 22.07
C SER A 637 -32.60 -0.69 23.14
N VAL A 638 -33.38 -1.76 23.26
CA VAL A 638 -33.11 -2.86 24.21
C VAL A 638 -31.78 -3.56 23.91
N ILE A 639 -31.44 -3.76 22.63
CA ILE A 639 -30.12 -4.27 22.22
C ILE A 639 -29.02 -3.25 22.54
N ALA A 640 -29.26 -1.95 22.31
CA ALA A 640 -28.28 -0.90 22.58
C ALA A 640 -27.98 -0.78 24.08
N ASP A 641 -28.99 -0.95 24.93
CA ASP A 641 -28.85 -0.93 26.39
C ASP A 641 -28.02 -2.12 26.88
N LYS A 642 -28.23 -3.31 26.29
CA LYS A 642 -27.51 -4.52 26.70
C LYS A 642 -26.10 -4.63 26.15
N TYR A 643 -25.93 -4.37 24.85
CA TYR A 643 -24.71 -4.68 24.09
C TYR A 643 -23.99 -3.42 23.56
N GLY A 644 -24.56 -2.25 23.77
CA GLY A 644 -24.05 -0.98 23.26
C GLY A 644 -24.54 -0.65 21.86
N LYS A 645 -24.61 0.64 21.58
CA LYS A 645 -25.13 1.21 20.33
C LYS A 645 -24.49 0.62 19.06
N SER A 646 -23.20 0.32 19.09
CA SER A 646 -22.48 -0.26 17.93
C SER A 646 -23.06 -1.60 17.47
N ILE A 647 -23.43 -2.47 18.43
CA ILE A 647 -23.99 -3.78 18.11
C ILE A 647 -25.44 -3.63 17.65
N ALA A 648 -26.22 -2.80 18.34
CA ALA A 648 -27.59 -2.46 17.96
C ALA A 648 -27.68 -1.85 16.55
N ASP A 649 -26.77 -0.95 16.19
CA ASP A 649 -26.70 -0.31 14.88
C ASP A 649 -26.20 -1.25 13.78
N SER A 650 -25.69 -2.44 14.13
CA SER A 650 -25.23 -3.46 13.18
C SER A 650 -26.16 -4.66 13.05
N THR A 651 -27.05 -4.85 14.02
CA THR A 651 -28.03 -5.95 14.06
C THR A 651 -29.15 -5.67 13.09
N SER A 652 -29.44 -6.62 12.20
CA SER A 652 -30.55 -6.53 11.25
C SER A 652 -31.84 -7.00 11.93
N ILE A 653 -32.89 -6.16 11.90
CA ILE A 653 -34.20 -6.44 12.49
C ILE A 653 -35.23 -6.51 11.37
N LEU A 654 -35.78 -7.70 11.13
CA LEU A 654 -36.72 -8.01 10.06
C LEU A 654 -38.15 -7.95 10.56
N TYR A 655 -39.05 -7.45 9.72
CA TYR A 655 -40.47 -7.48 9.98
C TYR A 655 -41.08 -8.82 9.53
N GLY A 656 -41.67 -9.57 10.45
CA GLY A 656 -42.27 -10.89 10.25
C GLY A 656 -43.79 -10.92 10.13
N GLY A 657 -44.45 -9.75 10.08
CA GLY A 657 -45.89 -9.65 9.86
C GLY A 657 -46.31 -9.82 8.39
N SER A 658 -47.57 -9.52 8.07
CA SER A 658 -48.10 -9.64 6.70
C SER A 658 -47.49 -8.61 5.74
N CYS A 659 -46.41 -9.00 5.06
CA CYS A 659 -45.72 -8.22 4.05
C CYS A 659 -46.04 -8.75 2.63
N LYS A 660 -46.47 -7.84 1.75
CA LYS A 660 -46.88 -8.07 0.35
C LYS A 660 -46.15 -7.06 -0.54
N PRO A 661 -46.05 -7.29 -1.86
CA PRO A 661 -45.44 -6.31 -2.77
C PRO A 661 -46.01 -4.89 -2.63
N SER A 662 -47.32 -4.78 -2.39
CA SER A 662 -48.03 -3.50 -2.30
C SER A 662 -47.70 -2.66 -1.06
N ASN A 663 -47.19 -3.26 0.02
CA ASN A 663 -46.87 -2.55 1.27
C ASN A 663 -45.39 -2.66 1.68
N ALA A 664 -44.60 -3.50 1.02
CA ALA A 664 -43.20 -3.74 1.34
C ALA A 664 -42.37 -2.45 1.35
N LYS A 665 -42.59 -1.55 0.37
CA LYS A 665 -41.87 -0.28 0.30
C LYS A 665 -42.14 0.61 1.52
N GLU A 666 -43.41 0.79 1.88
CA GLU A 666 -43.78 1.59 3.04
C GLU A 666 -43.19 1.02 4.33
N LEU A 667 -43.17 -0.30 4.48
CA LEU A 667 -42.56 -0.98 5.62
C LEU A 667 -41.04 -0.79 5.65
N PHE A 668 -40.34 -1.01 4.54
CA PHE A 668 -38.88 -0.97 4.46
C PHE A 668 -38.28 0.44 4.42
N ASP A 669 -39.08 1.46 4.10
CA ASP A 669 -38.65 2.87 4.19
C ASP A 669 -38.55 3.35 5.67
N ASN A 670 -39.01 2.54 6.64
CA ASN A 670 -38.88 2.87 8.06
C ASN A 670 -37.44 2.72 8.59
N PRO A 671 -36.92 3.67 9.40
CA PRO A 671 -35.51 3.72 9.78
C PRO A 671 -34.94 2.49 10.48
N ASP A 672 -35.74 1.70 11.19
CA ASP A 672 -35.29 0.56 11.99
C ASP A 672 -35.78 -0.79 11.43
N VAL A 673 -36.44 -0.79 10.28
CA VAL A 673 -36.87 -1.99 9.56
C VAL A 673 -35.83 -2.35 8.51
N ASP A 674 -35.05 -3.39 8.77
CA ASP A 674 -33.93 -3.82 7.90
C ASP A 674 -34.35 -4.91 6.90
N GLY A 675 -35.65 -5.05 6.64
CA GLY A 675 -36.21 -6.03 5.70
C GLY A 675 -37.31 -6.89 6.32
N GLY A 676 -37.49 -8.13 5.84
CA GLY A 676 -38.65 -8.93 6.20
C GLY A 676 -38.44 -10.44 6.24
N LEU A 677 -39.17 -11.10 7.15
CA LEU A 677 -39.35 -12.55 7.19
C LEU A 677 -40.73 -12.88 6.58
N ILE A 678 -40.72 -13.27 5.31
CA ILE A 678 -41.89 -13.33 4.43
C ILE A 678 -42.50 -14.74 4.44
N GLY A 679 -43.77 -14.85 4.83
CA GLY A 679 -44.54 -16.09 4.79
C GLY A 679 -45.14 -16.38 3.41
N GLY A 680 -46.47 -16.33 3.29
CA GLY A 680 -47.19 -16.77 2.09
C GLY A 680 -46.77 -16.12 0.76
N ALA A 681 -46.35 -14.85 0.77
CA ALA A 681 -45.85 -14.16 -0.42
C ALA A 681 -44.53 -14.74 -0.93
N ALA A 682 -43.75 -15.45 -0.10
CA ALA A 682 -42.52 -16.13 -0.50
C ALA A 682 -42.76 -17.43 -1.30
N LEU A 683 -44.01 -17.88 -1.43
CA LEU A 683 -44.37 -19.11 -2.15
C LEU A 683 -44.61 -18.89 -3.64
N LYS A 684 -44.62 -17.63 -4.10
CA LYS A 684 -44.82 -17.21 -5.49
C LYS A 684 -43.68 -16.29 -5.94
N THR A 685 -43.06 -16.61 -7.08
CA THR A 685 -41.88 -15.89 -7.59
C THR A 685 -42.15 -14.40 -7.79
N ALA A 686 -43.29 -14.06 -8.40
CA ALA A 686 -43.67 -12.68 -8.66
C ALA A 686 -43.84 -11.85 -7.38
N ASP A 687 -44.52 -12.40 -6.37
CA ASP A 687 -44.77 -11.71 -5.11
C ASP A 687 -43.48 -11.55 -4.31
N PHE A 688 -42.66 -12.61 -4.22
CA PHE A 688 -41.39 -12.54 -3.50
C PHE A 688 -40.41 -11.56 -4.16
N LYS A 689 -40.31 -11.60 -5.50
CA LYS A 689 -39.53 -10.64 -6.27
C LYS A 689 -40.02 -9.21 -6.05
N GLY A 690 -41.34 -8.97 -6.07
CA GLY A 690 -41.91 -7.64 -5.84
C GLY A 690 -41.53 -7.07 -4.46
N ILE A 691 -41.42 -7.93 -3.43
CA ILE A 691 -40.94 -7.52 -2.10
C ILE A 691 -39.43 -7.25 -2.10
N ILE A 692 -38.62 -8.06 -2.78
CA ILE A 692 -37.17 -7.85 -2.93
C ILE A 692 -36.89 -6.51 -3.65
N ASP A 693 -37.66 -6.21 -4.69
CA ASP A 693 -37.53 -5.00 -5.50
C ASP A 693 -37.85 -3.72 -4.71
N ALA A 694 -38.50 -3.81 -3.55
CA ALA A 694 -38.76 -2.65 -2.68
C ALA A 694 -37.46 -1.97 -2.19
N PHE A 695 -36.32 -2.68 -2.17
CA PHE A 695 -34.99 -2.10 -1.91
C PHE A 695 -34.27 -1.60 -3.17
N SER A 696 -34.85 -1.77 -4.36
CA SER A 696 -34.20 -1.53 -5.66
C SER A 696 -34.61 -0.22 -6.35
N LEU A 697 -35.50 0.57 -5.75
CA LEU A 697 -36.06 1.81 -6.32
C LEU A 697 -35.63 3.08 -5.58
#